data_AF-A0A0F9IPT1-F1
#
_entry.id   AF-A0A0F9IPT1-F1
#
_cell.length_a   1.000
_cell.length_b   1.000
_cell.length_c   1.000
_cell.angle_alpha   90.00
_cell.angle_beta   90.00
_cell.angle_gamma   90.00
#
_symmetry.space_group_name_H-M   'P 1'
#
loop_
_entity.id
_entity.type
_entity.pdbx_description
1 polymer ?
#
loop_
_entity_poly.entity_id
_entity_poly.type
_entity_poly.pdbx_seq_one_letter_code
_entity_poly.pdbx_strand_id
1 'polypeptide(L)'
;GYDEDKENRPLIGRAGDMLRDAAERSGLNENEIFFTNVAKCATPENRPPTQGELKACSTYLQAELKHVKPKFIFAFGTEALNQITGKRHGTKGKGGAPGITKLQGKVLTVGKYTVFPMASPSYIVRQGGEEDSKGGERVRAAYFAVLARNITIMRGMQSGAKNPLAKEPVVKLCLTMKAVNMALDDLETKDVIAFDLETQGLWPASDKALHIVCLSGDGDTAYVIPFQHPKTPAEITENLDLVRKRLSHLLTTKRTVAQYAPFDMLWLRTKGVQCKCSFDTKYACHILDENVPTKLKARSPEDVPGQVEMYLGVPSGYSLDMSHADTYVWPLAELSKYGGMDAAYTWRLRGVHRERFKKEPRLMKLFVNMTMPAVELITQITMNGIAVDWDYLDEQSNEKGKGSKDKRVKAISRKLQKAMPPCPVKWTDGRREKPIKGDWATDDLGILLYNGLDFPVIEGKRTDKTGLASIKDEVIIDLRAEVEGHDKATVTFLNMVMEYGDLRKDQAFITGWRELRREDNRLHPTYHLDGAVTGRTSCREPNLQQTPRRGDMRRAFIARPGWGFLQVDYSQLELRLAADDAQEQVMLAIFSDPKGDIHTSTAAIVAGVPESKVDYQLRNKGKPINFGLLYGMSARGFQHYARYKYEVYFTLQEVEEAIKTFFKKYPGLKPWHKRRQAECKRTGEVVSCVGRKRRPAKIYSPNRAEESRALRQAVNSPIQGGGSDITLFAGTLMMPFDTEEILPVGFVHDAFLFEVRLDRMDFWHDRIKENFEGVRAPLKDKLLADIGVPLTADVEVGDSWAFA
;
A
#
# COMPACT_ATOMS: atom_id res chain seq x y z
N GLY A 1 -42.80 1.24 17.24
CA GLY A 1 -44.18 1.59 16.86
C GLY A 1 -45.10 1.29 18.01
N TYR A 2 -45.88 0.22 17.93
CA TYR A 2 -46.89 -0.13 18.93
C TYR A 2 -46.34 -0.24 20.38
N ASP A 3 -45.28 -1.02 20.60
CA ASP A 3 -44.71 -1.19 21.94
C ASP A 3 -44.03 0.08 22.47
N GLU A 4 -43.49 0.90 21.57
CA GLU A 4 -42.86 2.19 21.92
C GLU A 4 -43.88 3.21 22.43
N ASP A 5 -45.05 3.28 21.79
CA ASP A 5 -46.16 4.13 22.21
C ASP A 5 -46.75 3.66 23.54
N LYS A 6 -46.90 2.34 23.72
CA LYS A 6 -47.49 1.75 24.93
C LYS A 6 -46.61 1.97 26.17
N GLU A 7 -45.29 1.84 26.02
CA GLU A 7 -44.34 2.00 27.12
C GLU A 7 -43.74 3.41 27.20
N ASN A 8 -44.10 4.29 26.26
CA ASN A 8 -43.60 5.65 26.12
C ASN A 8 -42.05 5.72 26.12
N ARG A 9 -41.39 4.77 25.45
CA ARG A 9 -39.92 4.73 25.29
C ARG A 9 -39.55 4.43 23.83
N PRO A 10 -38.53 5.10 23.27
CA PRO A 10 -38.11 4.86 21.89
C PRO A 10 -37.27 3.58 21.76
N LEU A 11 -37.32 2.96 20.58
CA LEU A 11 -36.56 1.78 20.17
C LEU A 11 -36.75 0.59 21.13
N ILE A 12 -38.00 0.23 21.44
CA ILE A 12 -38.33 -1.00 22.19
C ILE A 12 -38.56 -2.17 21.23
N GLY A 13 -38.15 -3.37 21.66
CA GLY A 13 -38.30 -4.63 20.94
C GLY A 13 -37.04 -5.03 20.18
N ARG A 14 -37.13 -6.12 19.39
CA ARG A 14 -35.97 -6.80 18.76
C ARG A 14 -34.99 -5.87 18.02
N ALA A 15 -35.49 -4.84 17.34
CA ALA A 15 -34.66 -3.89 16.60
C ALA A 15 -33.89 -2.92 17.52
N GLY A 16 -34.50 -2.56 18.65
CA GLY A 16 -33.86 -1.80 19.71
C GLY A 16 -32.82 -2.60 20.46
N ASP A 17 -33.16 -3.83 20.87
CA ASP A 17 -32.25 -4.74 21.59
C ASP A 17 -30.99 -5.03 20.75
N MET A 18 -31.18 -5.29 19.45
CA MET A 18 -30.08 -5.48 18.50
C MET A 18 -29.17 -4.25 18.41
N LEU A 19 -29.72 -3.04 18.46
CA LEU A 19 -28.94 -1.81 18.40
C LEU A 19 -28.16 -1.57 19.70
N ARG A 20 -28.78 -1.83 20.86
CA ARG A 20 -28.15 -1.69 22.19
C ARG A 20 -26.97 -2.66 22.34
N ASP A 21 -27.18 -3.94 22.06
CA ASP A 21 -26.12 -4.96 22.09
C ASP A 21 -24.95 -4.60 21.15
N ALA A 22 -25.25 -4.09 19.95
CA ALA A 22 -24.22 -3.67 19.00
C ALA A 22 -23.44 -2.43 19.44
N ALA A 23 -24.10 -1.47 20.08
CA ALA A 23 -23.46 -0.28 20.64
C ALA A 23 -22.54 -0.67 21.81
N GLU A 24 -23.01 -1.54 22.70
CA GLU A 24 -22.25 -2.04 23.85
C GLU A 24 -20.99 -2.80 23.41
N ARG A 25 -21.11 -3.74 22.46
CA ARG A 25 -19.96 -4.46 21.88
C ARG A 25 -18.95 -3.55 21.19
N SER A 26 -19.41 -2.40 20.72
CA SER A 26 -18.57 -1.38 20.07
C SER A 26 -18.01 -0.35 21.06
N GLY A 27 -18.23 -0.53 22.36
CA GLY A 27 -17.68 0.31 23.43
C GLY A 27 -18.48 1.59 23.74
N LEU A 28 -19.80 1.59 23.49
CA LEU A 28 -20.72 2.63 23.97
C LEU A 28 -21.61 2.09 25.08
N ASN A 29 -21.57 2.71 26.27
CA ASN A 29 -22.45 2.36 27.37
C ASN A 29 -23.85 2.97 27.14
N GLU A 30 -24.92 2.29 27.53
CA GLU A 30 -26.30 2.78 27.38
C GLU A 30 -26.52 4.14 28.08
N ASN A 31 -25.83 4.39 29.19
CA ASN A 31 -25.89 5.68 29.91
C ASN A 31 -25.26 6.85 29.13
N GLU A 32 -24.49 6.58 28.08
CA GLU A 32 -23.90 7.61 27.20
C GLU A 32 -24.83 7.96 26.01
N ILE A 33 -25.96 7.26 25.87
CA ILE A 33 -26.81 7.31 24.68
C ILE A 33 -28.17 7.89 25.03
N PHE A 34 -28.59 8.90 24.27
CA PHE A 34 -29.97 9.38 24.28
C PHE A 34 -30.70 8.88 23.02
N PHE A 35 -31.66 7.97 23.20
CA PHE A 35 -32.51 7.49 22.10
C PHE A 35 -33.74 8.37 21.94
N THR A 36 -34.11 8.64 20.69
CA THR A 36 -35.35 9.37 20.37
C THR A 36 -35.87 9.02 18.97
N ASN A 37 -37.19 9.04 18.82
CA ASN A 37 -37.87 8.90 17.55
C ASN A 37 -38.24 10.28 16.96
N VAL A 38 -38.14 10.41 15.63
CA VAL A 38 -38.54 11.64 14.91
C VAL A 38 -40.06 11.78 14.74
N ALA A 39 -40.78 10.66 14.78
CA ALA A 39 -42.24 10.62 14.94
C ALA A 39 -42.52 10.01 16.32
N LYS A 40 -43.28 10.72 17.17
CA LYS A 40 -43.48 10.33 18.57
C LYS A 40 -44.60 9.31 18.77
N CYS A 41 -45.45 9.15 17.77
CA CYS A 41 -46.58 8.24 17.79
C CYS A 41 -46.45 7.20 16.68
N ALA A 42 -46.98 6.01 16.93
CA ALA A 42 -47.16 4.96 15.96
C ALA A 42 -48.11 5.45 14.87
N THR A 43 -47.65 5.34 13.63
CA THR A 43 -48.47 5.59 12.46
C THR A 43 -49.45 4.44 12.25
N PRO A 44 -50.65 4.69 11.67
CA PRO A 44 -51.56 3.63 11.25
C PRO A 44 -50.86 2.55 10.43
N GLU A 45 -51.10 1.28 10.75
CA GLU A 45 -50.50 0.13 10.06
C GLU A 45 -48.96 0.12 10.02
N ASN A 46 -48.29 0.88 10.92
CA ASN A 46 -46.84 0.97 10.99
C ASN A 46 -46.17 1.45 9.68
N ARG A 47 -46.89 2.27 8.89
CA ARG A 47 -46.39 2.89 7.66
C ARG A 47 -45.28 3.92 7.93
N PRO A 48 -44.49 4.33 6.93
CA PRO A 48 -43.62 5.49 7.09
C PRO A 48 -44.42 6.76 7.48
N PRO A 49 -43.91 7.61 8.39
CA PRO A 49 -44.59 8.84 8.78
C PRO A 49 -44.64 9.84 7.63
N THR A 50 -45.78 10.51 7.49
CA THR A 50 -45.98 11.58 6.50
C THR A 50 -45.19 12.84 6.89
N GLN A 51 -45.01 13.74 5.93
CA GLN A 51 -44.39 15.04 6.20
C GLN A 51 -45.19 15.88 7.20
N GLY A 52 -46.53 15.78 7.20
CA GLY A 52 -47.38 16.46 8.18
C GLY A 52 -47.15 15.96 9.60
N GLU A 53 -47.07 14.63 9.78
CA GLU A 53 -46.82 13.99 11.08
C GLU A 53 -45.41 14.31 11.60
N LEU A 54 -44.39 14.26 10.72
CA LEU A 54 -43.03 14.64 11.08
C LEU A 54 -42.94 16.14 11.45
N LYS A 55 -43.65 17.00 10.73
CA LYS A 55 -43.70 18.44 11.04
C LYS A 55 -44.38 18.69 12.40
N ALA A 56 -45.47 17.99 12.71
CA ALA A 56 -46.13 18.08 14.00
C ALA A 56 -45.21 17.61 15.15
N CYS A 57 -44.43 16.55 14.93
CA CYS A 57 -43.49 16.03 15.92
C CYS A 57 -42.19 16.85 16.04
N SER A 58 -41.89 17.72 15.07
CA SER A 58 -40.62 18.45 15.01
C SER A 58 -40.37 19.33 16.23
N THR A 59 -41.41 19.93 16.82
CA THR A 59 -41.28 20.76 18.03
C THR A 59 -40.72 19.97 19.22
N TYR A 60 -41.14 18.71 19.39
CA TYR A 60 -40.62 17.83 20.44
C TYR A 60 -39.16 17.45 20.19
N LEU A 61 -38.81 17.09 18.95
CA LEU A 61 -37.43 16.79 18.58
C LEU A 61 -36.50 17.98 18.81
N GLN A 62 -36.94 19.20 18.46
CA GLN A 62 -36.16 20.41 18.73
C GLN A 62 -36.00 20.70 20.22
N ALA A 63 -37.04 20.46 21.04
CA ALA A 63 -36.96 20.58 22.48
C ALA A 63 -35.95 19.58 23.08
N GLU A 64 -35.97 18.32 22.63
CA GLU A 64 -35.02 17.28 23.04
C GLU A 64 -33.58 17.64 22.65
N LEU A 65 -33.34 18.07 21.41
CA LEU A 65 -32.01 18.49 20.95
C LEU A 65 -31.49 19.69 21.75
N LYS A 66 -32.38 20.62 22.16
CA LYS A 66 -32.03 21.77 23.02
C LYS A 66 -31.70 21.33 24.44
N HIS A 67 -32.36 20.30 24.96
CA HIS A 67 -32.14 19.77 26.30
C HIS A 67 -30.86 18.91 26.38
N VAL A 68 -30.73 17.93 25.48
CA VAL A 68 -29.63 16.96 25.43
C VAL A 68 -28.34 17.60 24.93
N LYS A 69 -28.43 18.60 24.04
CA LYS A 69 -27.29 19.31 23.42
C LYS A 69 -26.22 18.34 22.83
N PRO A 70 -26.60 17.38 21.98
CA PRO A 70 -25.65 16.40 21.46
C PRO A 70 -24.60 17.07 20.56
N LYS A 71 -23.35 16.59 20.58
CA LYS A 71 -22.32 16.93 19.57
C LYS A 71 -22.37 15.98 18.37
N PHE A 72 -22.71 14.71 18.62
CA PHE A 72 -22.77 13.63 17.64
C PHE A 72 -24.18 13.06 17.57
N ILE A 73 -24.70 12.83 16.37
CA ILE A 73 -26.04 12.29 16.13
C ILE A 73 -25.94 11.12 15.15
N PHE A 74 -26.44 9.94 15.54
CA PHE A 74 -26.61 8.82 14.61
C PHE A 74 -28.02 8.85 14.04
N ALA A 75 -28.14 9.11 12.73
CA ALA A 75 -29.42 9.23 12.06
C ALA A 75 -29.79 7.90 11.39
N PHE A 76 -30.71 7.15 12.01
CA PHE A 76 -31.14 5.83 11.55
C PHE A 76 -32.34 5.93 10.60
N GLY A 77 -32.12 5.64 9.31
CA GLY A 77 -33.15 5.70 8.28
C GLY A 77 -33.27 7.06 7.58
N THR A 78 -34.04 7.08 6.51
CA THR A 78 -34.18 8.25 5.62
C THR A 78 -34.97 9.37 6.28
N GLU A 79 -35.99 9.03 7.05
CA GLU A 79 -36.89 9.96 7.74
C GLU A 79 -36.12 10.74 8.82
N ALA A 80 -35.32 10.05 9.62
CA ALA A 80 -34.46 10.67 10.63
C ALA A 80 -33.41 11.59 9.99
N LEU A 81 -32.77 11.14 8.91
CA LEU A 81 -31.79 11.94 8.19
C LEU A 81 -32.41 13.21 7.59
N ASN A 82 -33.61 13.12 7.03
CA ASN A 82 -34.33 14.28 6.47
C ASN A 82 -34.66 15.31 7.54
N GLN A 83 -35.14 14.88 8.71
CA GLN A 83 -35.46 15.78 9.83
C GLN A 83 -34.23 16.50 10.39
N ILE A 84 -33.09 15.81 10.48
CA ILE A 84 -31.85 16.42 10.97
C ILE A 84 -31.25 17.36 9.92
N THR A 85 -31.22 16.96 8.64
CA THR A 85 -30.53 17.72 7.58
C THR A 85 -31.37 18.82 6.92
N GLY A 86 -32.70 18.75 7.06
CA GLY A 86 -33.64 19.60 6.33
C GLY A 86 -33.71 19.31 4.81
N LYS A 87 -33.08 18.24 4.33
CA LYS A 87 -33.01 17.88 2.90
C LYS A 87 -33.92 16.70 2.58
N ARG A 88 -34.33 16.58 1.31
CA ARG A 88 -35.08 15.41 0.79
C ARG A 88 -34.12 14.32 0.32
N HIS A 89 -33.61 13.52 1.23
CA HIS A 89 -32.77 12.37 0.89
C HIS A 89 -33.60 11.24 0.25
N GLY A 90 -33.04 10.60 -0.77
CA GLY A 90 -33.66 9.46 -1.46
C GLY A 90 -34.57 9.82 -2.64
N THR A 91 -34.81 11.11 -2.90
CA THR A 91 -35.58 11.58 -4.05
C THR A 91 -34.66 11.89 -5.23
N LYS A 92 -35.02 11.47 -6.46
CA LYS A 92 -34.32 11.83 -7.70
C LYS A 92 -34.88 13.14 -8.27
N GLY A 93 -34.01 14.10 -8.66
CA GLY A 93 -34.42 15.37 -9.31
C GLY A 93 -33.77 16.63 -8.72
N LYS A 94 -34.16 17.82 -9.22
CA LYS A 94 -33.72 19.13 -8.67
C LYS A 94 -34.17 19.25 -7.21
N GLY A 95 -33.22 19.39 -6.29
CA GLY A 95 -33.47 19.48 -4.84
C GLY A 95 -33.44 18.15 -4.07
N GLY A 96 -33.17 17.02 -4.74
CA GLY A 96 -32.98 15.71 -4.10
C GLY A 96 -31.56 15.52 -3.56
N ALA A 97 -31.42 14.84 -2.42
CA ALA A 97 -30.14 14.50 -1.80
C ALA A 97 -29.88 12.98 -1.83
N PRO A 98 -28.60 12.52 -1.76
CA PRO A 98 -28.27 11.10 -1.79
C PRO A 98 -29.00 10.31 -0.69
N GLY A 99 -29.59 9.16 -1.03
CA GLY A 99 -30.29 8.31 -0.05
C GLY A 99 -29.34 7.63 0.96
N ILE A 100 -29.92 7.06 2.01
CA ILE A 100 -29.18 6.49 3.15
C ILE A 100 -28.13 5.46 2.74
N THR A 101 -28.42 4.60 1.76
CA THR A 101 -27.51 3.56 1.24
C THR A 101 -26.23 4.15 0.62
N LYS A 102 -26.26 5.38 0.09
CA LYS A 102 -25.08 6.06 -0.48
C LYS A 102 -24.29 6.85 0.58
N LEU A 103 -24.92 7.13 1.72
CA LEU A 103 -24.36 7.95 2.79
C LEU A 103 -23.88 7.14 4.00
N GLN A 104 -24.27 5.86 4.07
CA GLN A 104 -23.83 4.95 5.11
C GLN A 104 -22.29 4.86 5.17
N GLY A 105 -21.73 5.07 6.36
CA GLY A 105 -20.27 5.09 6.60
C GLY A 105 -19.57 6.40 6.20
N LYS A 106 -20.33 7.46 5.90
CA LYS A 106 -19.83 8.85 5.78
C LYS A 106 -20.16 9.64 7.04
N VAL A 107 -19.45 10.75 7.24
CA VAL A 107 -19.72 11.73 8.30
C VAL A 107 -20.23 13.01 7.65
N LEU A 108 -21.32 13.56 8.17
CA LEU A 108 -21.91 14.82 7.69
C LEU A 108 -21.82 15.89 8.79
N THR A 109 -21.64 17.14 8.38
CA THR A 109 -21.76 18.30 9.28
C THR A 109 -23.07 19.01 9.01
N VAL A 110 -23.91 19.16 10.04
CA VAL A 110 -25.22 19.80 9.94
C VAL A 110 -25.36 20.83 11.06
N GLY A 111 -25.18 22.11 10.70
CA GLY A 111 -25.05 23.18 11.69
C GLY A 111 -23.90 22.87 12.65
N LYS A 112 -24.21 22.77 13.95
CA LYS A 112 -23.25 22.42 15.01
C LYS A 112 -23.09 20.92 15.28
N TYR A 113 -23.85 20.07 14.58
CA TYR A 113 -23.90 18.64 14.83
C TYR A 113 -23.02 17.87 13.84
N THR A 114 -22.32 16.86 14.34
CA THR A 114 -21.71 15.81 13.51
C THR A 114 -22.68 14.65 13.38
N VAL A 115 -23.10 14.32 12.17
CA VAL A 115 -24.18 13.36 11.88
C VAL A 115 -23.61 12.13 11.18
N PHE A 116 -23.92 10.95 11.70
CA PHE A 116 -23.56 9.64 11.16
C PHE A 116 -24.82 8.97 10.57
N PRO A 117 -24.97 8.93 9.23
CA PRO A 117 -26.11 8.29 8.59
C PRO A 117 -26.01 6.76 8.68
N MET A 118 -27.06 6.11 9.16
CA MET A 118 -27.15 4.65 9.33
C MET A 118 -28.46 4.11 8.73
N ALA A 119 -28.44 2.86 8.26
CA ALA A 119 -29.67 2.17 7.86
C ALA A 119 -30.61 1.99 9.07
N SER A 120 -31.93 1.85 8.84
CA SER A 120 -32.88 1.65 9.94
C SER A 120 -32.72 0.25 10.59
N PRO A 121 -32.63 0.14 11.93
CA PRO A 121 -32.54 -1.14 12.63
C PRO A 121 -33.69 -2.10 12.28
N SER A 122 -34.92 -1.58 12.14
CA SER A 122 -36.10 -2.38 11.79
C SER A 122 -36.08 -2.91 10.36
N TYR A 123 -35.33 -2.27 9.46
CA TYR A 123 -35.06 -2.82 8.13
C TYR A 123 -34.11 -4.02 8.24
N ILE A 124 -33.08 -3.92 9.07
CA ILE A 124 -32.07 -4.97 9.26
C ILE A 124 -32.68 -6.22 9.92
N VAL A 125 -33.51 -6.05 10.96
CA VAL A 125 -34.20 -7.18 11.61
C VAL A 125 -35.15 -7.90 10.65
N ARG A 126 -35.89 -7.15 9.81
CA ARG A 126 -36.81 -7.74 8.81
C ARG A 126 -36.10 -8.53 7.71
N GLN A 127 -34.85 -8.21 7.40
CA GLN A 127 -34.05 -8.96 6.42
C GLN A 127 -33.53 -10.31 6.97
N GLY A 128 -33.71 -10.60 8.26
CA GLY A 128 -33.24 -11.82 8.94
C GLY A 128 -34.33 -12.60 9.68
N GLY A 129 -35.55 -12.67 9.14
CA GLY A 129 -36.64 -13.51 9.67
C GLY A 129 -36.37 -15.03 9.58
N GLU A 130 -37.33 -15.85 10.01
CA GLU A 130 -37.18 -17.30 10.26
C GLU A 130 -36.71 -18.15 9.06
N GLU A 131 -36.81 -17.64 7.82
CA GLU A 131 -36.13 -18.21 6.66
C GLU A 131 -34.85 -17.42 6.34
N ASP A 132 -33.71 -17.80 6.93
CA ASP A 132 -32.39 -17.22 6.65
C ASP A 132 -31.81 -17.66 5.29
N SER A 133 -32.63 -17.61 4.23
CA SER A 133 -32.28 -18.05 2.87
C SER A 133 -31.81 -16.91 1.96
N LYS A 134 -31.79 -15.65 2.44
CA LYS A 134 -31.49 -14.44 1.63
C LYS A 134 -30.38 -13.53 2.18
N GLY A 135 -29.48 -14.05 3.02
CA GLY A 135 -28.30 -13.30 3.47
C GLY A 135 -28.58 -12.28 4.58
N GLY A 136 -29.57 -12.52 5.43
CA GLY A 136 -29.90 -11.68 6.58
C GLY A 136 -28.76 -11.59 7.60
N GLU A 137 -27.99 -12.66 7.77
CA GLU A 137 -26.76 -12.66 8.57
C GLU A 137 -25.69 -11.70 8.00
N ARG A 138 -25.54 -11.65 6.67
CA ARG A 138 -24.59 -10.74 5.99
C ARG A 138 -25.00 -9.27 6.14
N VAL A 139 -26.29 -8.98 6.03
CA VAL A 139 -26.83 -7.62 6.21
C VAL A 139 -26.65 -7.15 7.65
N ARG A 140 -26.86 -8.03 8.64
CA ARG A 140 -26.59 -7.76 10.06
C ARG A 140 -25.10 -7.52 10.34
N ALA A 141 -24.21 -8.37 9.82
CA ALA A 141 -22.77 -8.20 9.97
C ALA A 141 -22.28 -6.87 9.35
N ALA A 142 -22.75 -6.52 8.14
CA ALA A 142 -22.45 -5.25 7.49
C ALA A 142 -22.93 -4.04 8.30
N TYR A 143 -24.14 -4.13 8.88
CA TYR A 143 -24.69 -3.10 9.74
C TYR A 143 -23.83 -2.86 10.99
N PHE A 144 -23.41 -3.94 11.67
CA PHE A 144 -22.57 -3.84 12.85
C PHE A 144 -21.15 -3.33 12.54
N ALA A 145 -20.54 -3.76 11.44
CA ALA A 145 -19.22 -3.28 11.04
C ALA A 145 -19.20 -1.77 10.78
N VAL A 146 -20.23 -1.24 10.10
CA VAL A 146 -20.35 0.20 9.86
C VAL A 146 -20.60 0.96 11.17
N LEU A 147 -21.44 0.42 12.06
CA LEU A 147 -21.71 1.01 13.36
C LEU A 147 -20.42 1.09 14.19
N ALA A 148 -19.68 0.00 14.32
CA ALA A 148 -18.41 -0.05 15.05
C ALA A 148 -17.36 0.92 14.49
N ARG A 149 -17.25 1.01 13.16
CA ARG A 149 -16.38 1.99 12.49
C ARG A 149 -16.79 3.43 12.82
N ASN A 150 -18.08 3.76 12.73
CA ASN A 150 -18.57 5.10 13.02
C ASN A 150 -18.41 5.47 14.50
N ILE A 151 -18.60 4.52 15.41
CA ILE A 151 -18.32 4.69 16.84
C ILE A 151 -16.83 4.94 17.06
N THR A 152 -15.95 4.22 16.37
CA THR A 152 -14.50 4.46 16.44
C THR A 152 -14.14 5.87 15.98
N ILE A 153 -14.71 6.32 14.86
CA ILE A 153 -14.53 7.69 14.35
C ILE A 153 -15.05 8.72 15.38
N MET A 154 -16.25 8.49 15.91
CA MET A 154 -16.85 9.35 16.94
C MET A 154 -15.99 9.39 18.21
N ARG A 155 -15.47 8.26 18.67
CA ARG A 155 -14.57 8.18 19.83
C ARG A 155 -13.26 8.92 19.55
N GLY A 156 -12.71 8.81 18.34
CA GLY A 156 -11.59 9.64 17.90
C GLY A 156 -11.91 11.14 18.00
N MET A 157 -13.08 11.56 17.51
CA MET A 157 -13.55 12.95 17.60
C MET A 157 -13.90 13.41 19.04
N GLN A 158 -14.30 12.49 19.92
CA GLN A 158 -14.55 12.74 21.35
C GLN A 158 -13.24 12.85 22.13
N SER A 159 -12.23 12.07 21.75
CA SER A 159 -10.94 12.00 22.43
C SER A 159 -10.19 13.33 22.45
N GLY A 160 -10.52 14.24 21.53
CA GLY A 160 -10.04 15.63 21.55
C GLY A 160 -10.50 16.49 22.74
N ALA A 161 -11.40 16.00 23.62
CA ALA A 161 -11.86 16.77 24.78
C ALA A 161 -11.30 16.31 26.14
N LYS A 162 -10.80 15.07 26.29
CA LYS A 162 -10.32 14.52 27.59
C LYS A 162 -9.29 13.36 27.50
N ASN A 163 -8.56 13.17 26.40
CA ASN A 163 -7.51 12.14 26.36
C ASN A 163 -6.23 12.66 27.07
N PRO A 164 -5.73 12.04 28.16
CA PRO A 164 -4.47 12.43 28.77
C PRO A 164 -3.29 12.41 27.78
N LEU A 165 -3.33 11.52 26.79
CA LEU A 165 -2.31 11.42 25.74
C LEU A 165 -2.35 12.59 24.72
N ALA A 166 -3.41 13.41 24.73
CA ALA A 166 -3.52 14.60 23.89
C ALA A 166 -2.83 15.83 24.50
N LYS A 167 -2.38 15.76 25.76
CA LYS A 167 -1.70 16.86 26.45
C LYS A 167 -0.43 17.26 25.70
N GLU A 168 -0.25 18.53 25.36
CA GLU A 168 0.99 18.99 24.71
C GLU A 168 2.21 18.66 25.59
N PRO A 169 3.26 18.00 25.03
CA PRO A 169 4.47 17.66 25.76
C PRO A 169 5.31 18.91 26.06
N VAL A 170 6.09 18.86 27.13
CA VAL A 170 7.06 19.90 27.47
C VAL A 170 8.30 19.71 26.61
N VAL A 171 8.55 20.65 25.70
CA VAL A 171 9.76 20.66 24.86
C VAL A 171 10.87 21.48 25.51
N LYS A 172 12.01 20.85 25.77
CA LYS A 172 13.20 21.46 26.39
C LYS A 172 14.33 21.55 25.37
N LEU A 173 14.59 22.76 24.89
CA LEU A 173 15.72 23.06 24.00
C LEU A 173 17.03 23.16 24.79
N CYS A 174 18.01 22.31 24.46
CA CYS A 174 19.31 22.25 25.12
C CYS A 174 20.30 23.24 24.46
N LEU A 175 20.53 24.39 25.09
CA LEU A 175 21.43 25.45 24.55
C LEU A 175 22.84 25.47 25.17
N THR A 176 23.15 24.53 26.06
CA THR A 176 24.48 24.41 26.70
C THR A 176 24.85 22.94 26.84
N MET A 177 26.15 22.63 26.95
CA MET A 177 26.58 21.24 27.18
C MET A 177 26.10 20.70 28.54
N LYS A 178 25.94 21.57 29.54
CA LYS A 178 25.29 21.20 30.81
C LYS A 178 23.86 20.70 30.58
N ALA A 179 23.07 21.42 29.78
CA ALA A 179 21.70 21.02 29.46
C ALA A 179 21.66 19.72 28.64
N VAL A 180 22.56 19.56 27.66
CA VAL A 180 22.69 18.33 26.87
C VAL A 180 23.02 17.14 27.76
N ASN A 181 24.00 17.27 28.67
CA ASN A 181 24.37 16.20 29.59
C ASN A 181 23.21 15.83 30.52
N MET A 182 22.54 16.82 31.14
CA MET A 182 21.36 16.56 31.98
C MET A 182 20.24 15.85 31.22
N ALA A 183 19.98 16.22 29.96
CA ALA A 183 18.99 15.57 29.11
C ALA A 183 19.35 14.11 28.83
N LEU A 184 20.60 13.86 28.39
CA LEU A 184 21.07 12.52 28.08
C LEU A 184 21.17 11.64 29.34
N ASP A 185 21.49 12.21 30.50
CA ASP A 185 21.52 11.50 31.79
C ASP A 185 20.12 11.11 32.25
N ASP A 186 19.13 12.00 32.13
CA ASP A 186 17.73 11.64 32.40
C ASP A 186 17.25 10.54 31.45
N LEU A 187 17.56 10.64 30.15
CA LEU A 187 17.20 9.63 29.15
C LEU A 187 17.90 8.28 29.41
N GLU A 188 19.11 8.27 29.97
CA GLU A 188 19.81 7.05 30.36
C GLU A 188 19.06 6.27 31.44
N THR A 189 18.28 6.95 32.28
CA THR A 189 17.40 6.29 33.29
C THR A 189 16.18 5.62 32.67
N LYS A 190 15.88 5.89 31.39
CA LYS A 190 14.67 5.41 30.72
C LYS A 190 14.97 4.12 29.97
N ASP A 191 14.00 3.21 30.00
CA ASP A 191 14.05 1.93 29.30
C ASP A 191 13.82 2.04 27.79
N VAL A 192 13.07 3.06 27.37
CA VAL A 192 12.57 3.24 26.01
C VAL A 192 12.72 4.70 25.63
N ILE A 193 13.30 4.95 24.46
CA ILE A 193 13.56 6.30 23.96
C ILE A 193 12.97 6.43 22.56
N ALA A 194 12.11 7.40 22.36
CA ALA A 194 11.71 7.84 21.04
C ALA A 194 12.70 8.87 20.52
N PHE A 195 13.01 8.80 19.23
CA PHE A 195 13.86 9.78 18.56
C PHE A 195 13.24 10.22 17.24
N ASP A 196 13.52 11.46 16.87
CA ASP A 196 13.06 12.14 15.65
C ASP A 196 14.08 13.22 15.26
N LEU A 197 14.16 13.56 13.98
CA LEU A 197 15.19 14.45 13.44
C LEU A 197 14.60 15.52 12.54
N GLU A 198 15.23 16.70 12.53
CA GLU A 198 15.00 17.69 11.47
C GLU A 198 16.29 17.94 10.71
N THR A 199 16.18 17.94 9.39
CA THR A 199 17.32 17.87 8.48
C THR A 199 17.16 18.87 7.34
N GLN A 200 18.27 19.23 6.72
CA GLN A 200 18.29 20.02 5.50
C GLN A 200 18.09 19.09 4.30
N GLY A 201 16.85 18.97 3.83
CA GLY A 201 16.49 18.10 2.72
C GLY A 201 16.23 16.65 3.13
N LEU A 202 16.09 15.77 2.14
CA LEU A 202 15.70 14.37 2.37
C LEU A 202 16.88 13.38 2.33
N TRP A 203 18.07 13.83 1.95
CA TRP A 203 19.25 12.97 1.77
C TRP A 203 20.46 13.54 2.53
N PRO A 204 21.21 12.72 3.29
CA PRO A 204 22.36 13.18 4.09
C PRO A 204 23.62 13.37 3.23
N ALA A 205 23.55 14.23 2.22
CA ALA A 205 24.75 14.62 1.47
C ALA A 205 25.79 15.31 2.38
N SER A 206 27.03 15.36 1.89
CA SER A 206 28.18 15.89 2.64
C SER A 206 27.97 17.36 3.03
N ASP A 207 27.33 18.14 2.17
CA ASP A 207 27.00 19.56 2.33
C ASP A 207 25.71 19.84 3.13
N LYS A 208 24.91 18.81 3.44
CA LYS A 208 23.62 18.97 4.13
C LYS A 208 23.75 18.80 5.64
N ALA A 209 22.99 19.60 6.39
CA ALA A 209 23.00 19.60 7.85
C ALA A 209 21.91 18.71 8.47
N LEU A 210 22.27 17.94 9.50
CA LEU A 210 21.30 17.45 10.49
C LEU A 210 21.08 18.57 11.52
N HIS A 211 19.95 19.27 11.47
CA HIS A 211 19.76 20.49 12.26
C HIS A 211 19.56 20.22 13.75
N ILE A 212 18.63 19.34 14.10
CA ILE A 212 18.32 19.01 15.50
C ILE A 212 18.07 17.51 15.68
N VAL A 213 18.34 17.01 16.88
CA VAL A 213 17.98 15.67 17.34
C VAL A 213 16.99 15.81 18.49
N CYS A 214 15.82 15.19 18.35
CA CYS A 214 14.72 15.24 19.31
C CYS A 214 14.57 13.89 20.01
N LEU A 215 14.45 13.87 21.33
CA LEU A 215 14.43 12.65 22.14
C LEU A 215 13.35 12.73 23.21
N SER A 216 12.62 11.63 23.45
CA SER A 216 11.66 11.53 24.57
C SER A 216 11.67 10.15 25.19
N GLY A 217 11.71 10.08 26.52
CA GLY A 217 11.72 8.82 27.27
C GLY A 217 10.41 8.45 27.95
N ASP A 218 9.45 9.38 27.99
CA ASP A 218 8.17 9.25 28.71
C ASP A 218 6.97 9.80 27.91
N GLY A 219 7.21 10.43 26.77
CA GLY A 219 6.18 11.07 25.96
C GLY A 219 5.63 12.37 26.56
N ASP A 220 6.04 12.79 27.75
CA ASP A 220 5.60 14.02 28.40
C ASP A 220 6.64 15.12 28.32
N THR A 221 7.92 14.76 28.31
CA THR A 221 9.05 15.66 28.08
C THR A 221 9.80 15.23 26.83
N ALA A 222 10.12 16.20 25.96
CA ALA A 222 11.03 16.03 24.86
C ALA A 222 12.26 16.92 25.04
N TYR A 223 13.44 16.34 24.89
CA TYR A 223 14.71 17.06 24.85
C TYR A 223 15.13 17.28 23.40
N VAL A 224 15.53 18.50 23.06
CA VAL A 224 15.96 18.86 21.72
C VAL A 224 17.40 19.35 21.77
N ILE A 225 18.28 18.67 21.04
CA ILE A 225 19.70 19.00 20.95
C ILE A 225 19.95 19.64 19.58
N PRO A 226 20.32 20.93 19.51
CA PRO A 226 20.83 21.55 18.29
C PRO A 226 22.11 20.84 17.87
N PHE A 227 22.14 20.36 16.63
CA PHE A 227 23.21 19.52 16.12
C PHE A 227 24.06 20.29 15.11
N GLN A 228 23.54 20.55 13.90
CA GLN A 228 24.19 21.38 12.87
C GLN A 228 23.28 22.53 12.39
N HIS A 229 22.41 23.04 13.27
CA HIS A 229 21.62 24.23 12.98
C HIS A 229 22.53 25.49 12.96
N PRO A 230 22.29 26.51 12.12
CA PRO A 230 23.08 27.76 12.11
C PRO A 230 23.09 28.54 13.44
N LYS A 231 22.15 28.23 14.33
CA LYS A 231 22.05 28.76 15.70
C LYS A 231 22.48 27.75 16.77
N THR A 232 23.13 26.65 16.41
CA THR A 232 23.73 25.73 17.38
C THR A 232 24.80 26.50 18.17
N PRO A 233 24.74 26.51 19.52
CA PRO A 233 25.74 27.14 20.37
C PRO A 233 27.15 26.60 20.11
N ALA A 234 28.17 27.47 20.14
CA ALA A 234 29.57 27.10 19.89
C ALA A 234 30.06 25.96 20.81
N GLU A 235 29.71 26.03 22.10
CA GLU A 235 30.05 24.99 23.08
C GLU A 235 29.54 23.58 22.66
N ILE A 236 28.37 23.49 22.04
CA ILE A 236 27.82 22.21 21.56
C ILE A 236 28.54 21.78 20.28
N THR A 237 28.78 22.71 19.35
CA THR A 237 29.51 22.45 18.10
C THR A 237 30.93 21.93 18.38
N GLU A 238 31.64 22.54 19.33
CA GLU A 238 32.99 22.14 19.75
C GLU A 238 33.03 20.76 20.43
N ASN A 239 31.89 20.31 20.99
CA ASN A 239 31.76 19.03 21.69
C ASN A 239 30.91 18.00 20.91
N LEU A 240 30.70 18.20 19.61
CA LEU A 240 29.78 17.38 18.82
C LEU A 240 30.18 15.90 18.79
N ASP A 241 31.47 15.58 18.84
CA ASP A 241 31.95 14.19 18.91
C ASP A 241 31.56 13.49 20.22
N LEU A 242 31.59 14.21 21.34
CA LEU A 242 31.09 13.70 22.61
C LEU A 242 29.57 13.47 22.55
N VAL A 243 28.83 14.42 21.96
CA VAL A 243 27.38 14.27 21.74
C VAL A 243 27.09 13.06 20.87
N ARG A 244 27.80 12.86 19.75
CA ARG A 244 27.68 11.69 18.88
C ARG A 244 27.92 10.38 19.62
N LYS A 245 28.99 10.31 20.42
CA LYS A 245 29.33 9.12 21.21
C LYS A 245 28.23 8.79 22.22
N ARG A 246 27.73 9.80 22.92
CA ARG A 246 26.65 9.62 23.90
C ARG A 246 25.32 9.23 23.26
N LEU A 247 24.93 9.88 22.16
CA LEU A 247 23.76 9.49 21.38
C LEU A 247 23.92 8.06 20.85
N SER A 248 25.10 7.69 20.37
CA SER A 248 25.38 6.34 19.88
C SER A 248 25.18 5.30 20.97
N HIS A 249 25.74 5.53 22.16
CA HIS A 249 25.53 4.68 23.32
C HIS A 249 24.04 4.56 23.66
N LEU A 250 23.33 5.68 23.76
CA LEU A 250 21.92 5.71 24.12
C LEU A 250 21.03 4.97 23.11
N LEU A 251 21.21 5.24 21.81
CA LEU A 251 20.39 4.71 20.73
C LEU A 251 20.74 3.27 20.33
N THR A 252 21.85 2.71 20.82
CA THR A 252 22.22 1.30 20.61
C THR A 252 21.99 0.43 21.83
N THR A 253 22.04 0.96 23.05
CA THR A 253 21.83 0.19 24.29
C THR A 253 20.37 0.14 24.74
N LYS A 254 19.59 1.21 24.52
CA LYS A 254 18.16 1.25 24.91
C LYS A 254 17.25 0.63 23.85
N ARG A 255 15.99 0.42 24.23
CA ARG A 255 14.92 0.14 23.26
C ARG A 255 14.50 1.46 22.64
N THR A 256 14.47 1.52 21.33
CA THR A 256 14.25 2.76 20.60
C THR A 256 12.95 2.74 19.81
N VAL A 257 12.34 3.91 19.64
CA VAL A 257 11.08 4.11 18.92
C VAL A 257 11.28 5.25 17.92
N ALA A 258 10.78 5.09 16.72
CA ALA A 258 10.76 6.15 15.73
C ALA A 258 9.51 6.04 14.86
N GLN A 259 9.25 7.07 14.09
CA GLN A 259 8.20 7.09 13.08
C GLN A 259 8.89 7.16 11.73
N TYR A 260 8.85 6.07 10.95
CA TYR A 260 9.65 5.94 9.73
C TYR A 260 11.17 5.96 9.98
N ALA A 261 11.60 5.06 10.85
CA ALA A 261 12.98 4.89 11.28
C ALA A 261 14.04 4.79 10.17
N PRO A 262 13.78 4.23 8.96
CA PRO A 262 14.79 4.19 7.91
C PRO A 262 15.37 5.57 7.55
N PHE A 263 14.55 6.63 7.64
CA PHE A 263 15.01 8.00 7.39
C PHE A 263 15.95 8.47 8.50
N ASP A 264 15.52 8.38 9.75
CA ASP A 264 16.30 8.87 10.88
C ASP A 264 17.61 8.10 11.05
N MET A 265 17.56 6.78 10.89
CA MET A 265 18.75 5.93 11.00
C MET A 265 19.76 6.21 9.89
N LEU A 266 19.31 6.46 8.65
CA LEU A 266 20.17 6.87 7.55
C LEU A 266 20.92 8.17 7.90
N TRP A 267 20.20 9.20 8.36
CA TRP A 267 20.82 10.48 8.73
C TRP A 267 21.78 10.37 9.91
N LEU A 268 21.36 9.71 10.99
CA LEU A 268 22.19 9.56 12.19
C LEU A 268 23.49 8.80 11.88
N ARG A 269 23.40 7.65 11.19
CA ARG A 269 24.58 6.83 10.88
C ARG A 269 25.55 7.57 9.96
N THR A 270 25.05 8.27 8.94
CA THR A 270 25.89 9.10 8.05
C THR A 270 26.55 10.26 8.81
N LYS A 271 25.92 10.80 9.86
CA LYS A 271 26.50 11.85 10.72
C LYS A 271 27.28 11.31 11.93
N GLY A 272 27.63 10.02 11.92
CA GLY A 272 28.51 9.39 12.91
C GLY A 272 27.82 8.97 14.22
N VAL A 273 26.49 8.87 14.22
CA VAL A 273 25.71 8.38 15.36
C VAL A 273 25.20 6.97 15.05
N GLN A 274 25.70 5.98 15.78
CA GLN A 274 25.20 4.61 15.69
C GLN A 274 23.82 4.51 16.34
N CYS A 275 22.89 3.82 15.70
CA CYS A 275 21.52 3.69 16.22
C CYS A 275 20.85 2.44 15.68
N LYS A 276 19.83 1.97 16.39
CA LYS A 276 18.88 0.95 15.91
C LYS A 276 17.46 1.43 16.17
N CYS A 277 16.47 0.79 15.58
CA CYS A 277 15.06 0.99 15.91
C CYS A 277 14.43 -0.31 16.41
N SER A 278 13.85 -0.29 17.61
CA SER A 278 13.15 -1.45 18.19
C SER A 278 11.64 -1.44 17.94
N PHE A 279 11.07 -0.29 17.59
CA PHE A 279 9.64 -0.14 17.30
C PHE A 279 9.38 1.04 16.38
N ASP A 280 8.90 0.77 15.16
CA ASP A 280 8.47 1.81 14.23
C ASP A 280 6.95 1.99 14.26
N THR A 281 6.46 3.17 14.64
CA THR A 281 5.02 3.44 14.76
C THR A 281 4.30 3.45 13.40
N LYS A 282 5.00 3.82 12.31
CA LYS A 282 4.45 3.81 10.94
C LYS A 282 4.12 2.37 10.53
N TYR A 283 5.09 1.47 10.68
CA TYR A 283 4.92 0.09 10.29
C TYR A 283 4.05 -0.70 11.27
N ALA A 284 4.06 -0.37 12.56
CA ALA A 284 3.12 -0.90 13.53
C ALA A 284 1.67 -0.59 13.12
N CYS A 285 1.39 0.67 12.76
CA CYS A 285 0.08 1.08 12.30
C CYS A 285 -0.37 0.29 11.07
N HIS A 286 0.52 0.16 10.07
CA HIS A 286 0.23 -0.57 8.83
C HIS A 286 -0.05 -2.06 9.04
N ILE A 287 0.74 -2.74 9.88
CA ILE A 287 0.57 -4.16 10.18
C ILE A 287 -0.77 -4.40 10.90
N LEU A 288 -1.16 -3.48 11.80
CA LEU A 288 -2.42 -3.57 12.53
C LEU A 288 -3.63 -3.30 11.63
N ASP A 289 -3.56 -2.29 10.77
CA ASP A 289 -4.59 -1.95 9.78
C ASP A 289 -3.97 -1.31 8.54
N GLU A 290 -4.01 -2.03 7.42
CA GLU A 290 -3.38 -1.60 6.19
C GLU A 290 -4.24 -0.61 5.38
N ASN A 291 -5.47 -0.33 5.82
CA ASN A 291 -6.38 0.62 5.16
C ASN A 291 -6.39 2.02 5.80
N VAL A 292 -5.64 2.24 6.88
CA VAL A 292 -5.54 3.56 7.53
C VAL A 292 -4.24 4.28 7.16
N PRO A 293 -4.23 5.63 7.18
CA PRO A 293 -3.00 6.39 6.98
C PRO A 293 -1.94 6.07 8.04
N THR A 294 -0.71 5.86 7.59
CA THR A 294 0.44 5.55 8.45
C THR A 294 1.28 6.79 8.80
N LYS A 295 0.93 7.96 8.24
CA LYS A 295 1.60 9.23 8.55
C LYS A 295 1.37 9.64 10.00
N LEU A 296 2.35 10.31 10.60
CA LEU A 296 2.26 10.78 11.98
C LEU A 296 1.11 11.77 12.18
N LYS A 297 1.06 12.78 11.31
CA LYS A 297 0.14 13.92 11.35
C LYS A 297 -0.30 14.33 9.95
N ALA A 298 -1.39 15.10 9.88
CA ALA A 298 -1.81 15.77 8.66
C ALA A 298 -0.90 16.98 8.37
N ARG A 299 -0.70 17.36 7.10
CA ARG A 299 0.08 18.55 6.75
C ARG A 299 -0.77 19.81 6.79
N SER A 300 -2.05 19.70 6.44
CA SER A 300 -3.05 20.76 6.56
C SER A 300 -4.35 20.24 7.22
N PRO A 301 -5.28 21.11 7.64
CA PRO A 301 -6.57 20.68 8.18
C PRO A 301 -7.47 19.90 7.19
N GLU A 302 -7.26 20.06 5.88
CA GLU A 302 -8.03 19.38 4.82
C GLU A 302 -7.47 18.00 4.48
N ASP A 303 -6.25 17.70 4.92
CA ASP A 303 -5.61 16.40 4.74
C ASP A 303 -6.34 15.32 5.55
N VAL A 304 -6.18 14.07 5.10
CA VAL A 304 -6.63 12.92 5.91
C VAL A 304 -5.89 12.94 7.27
N PRO A 305 -6.58 12.70 8.40
CA PRO A 305 -5.95 12.62 9.71
C PRO A 305 -4.73 11.68 9.77
N GLY A 306 -3.70 12.09 10.49
CA GLY A 306 -2.56 11.23 10.84
C GLY A 306 -2.79 10.45 12.14
N GLN A 307 -1.86 9.58 12.50
CA GLN A 307 -1.93 8.74 13.71
C GLN A 307 -2.13 9.56 15.00
N VAL A 308 -1.49 10.71 15.13
CA VAL A 308 -1.59 11.58 16.30
C VAL A 308 -3.02 12.08 16.49
N GLU A 309 -3.70 12.49 15.42
CA GLU A 309 -5.12 12.86 15.49
C GLU A 309 -6.00 11.63 15.73
N MET A 310 -5.79 10.56 14.97
CA MET A 310 -6.64 9.35 15.02
C MET A 310 -6.61 8.65 16.39
N TYR A 311 -5.44 8.61 17.03
CA TYR A 311 -5.21 7.77 18.22
C TYR A 311 -4.92 8.55 19.50
N LEU A 312 -4.33 9.74 19.39
CA LEU A 312 -4.09 10.59 20.56
C LEU A 312 -5.18 11.66 20.72
N GLY A 313 -5.91 12.00 19.65
CA GLY A 313 -6.96 13.02 19.70
C GLY A 313 -6.41 14.46 19.65
N VAL A 314 -5.15 14.64 19.28
CA VAL A 314 -4.53 15.96 19.10
C VAL A 314 -5.03 16.54 17.76
N PRO A 315 -5.67 17.72 17.74
CA PRO A 315 -6.14 18.33 16.51
C PRO A 315 -5.01 18.56 15.50
N SER A 316 -5.35 18.44 14.21
CA SER A 316 -4.47 18.82 13.11
C SER A 316 -4.08 20.31 13.21
N GLY A 317 -2.81 20.64 12.99
CA GLY A 317 -2.35 22.04 12.93
C GLY A 317 -1.03 22.41 13.62
N TYR A 318 -0.32 21.49 14.28
CA TYR A 318 1.05 21.77 14.81
C TYR A 318 2.17 21.50 13.77
N SER A 319 1.81 21.30 12.50
CA SER A 319 2.76 21.04 11.42
C SER A 319 3.54 22.29 10.99
N LEU A 320 4.81 22.10 10.65
CA LEU A 320 5.60 23.04 9.86
C LEU A 320 5.59 22.60 8.39
N ASP A 321 5.60 23.55 7.47
CA ASP A 321 5.71 23.27 6.04
C ASP A 321 7.16 22.98 5.67
N MET A 322 7.58 21.72 5.75
CA MET A 322 8.95 21.29 5.45
C MET A 322 9.25 21.16 3.94
N SER A 323 8.37 21.61 3.04
CA SER A 323 8.54 21.45 1.59
C SER A 323 9.79 22.14 1.03
N HIS A 324 10.29 23.17 1.71
CA HIS A 324 11.47 23.93 1.31
C HIS A 324 12.69 23.68 2.20
N ALA A 325 12.72 22.57 2.94
CA ALA A 325 13.78 22.27 3.90
C ALA A 325 15.18 22.11 3.30
N ASP A 326 15.28 21.93 1.98
CA ASP A 326 16.55 21.94 1.28
C ASP A 326 17.22 23.33 1.22
N THR A 327 16.42 24.40 1.19
CA THR A 327 16.86 25.77 0.92
C THR A 327 16.55 26.75 2.05
N TYR A 328 15.61 26.41 2.92
CA TYR A 328 15.17 27.24 4.02
C TYR A 328 15.41 26.55 5.35
N VAL A 329 15.92 27.32 6.31
CA VAL A 329 16.19 26.86 7.68
C VAL A 329 15.26 27.58 8.64
N TRP A 330 14.38 26.84 9.30
CA TRP A 330 13.42 27.42 10.26
C TRP A 330 14.10 27.97 11.51
N PRO A 331 13.47 28.95 12.18
CA PRO A 331 13.93 29.38 13.50
C PRO A 331 14.07 28.20 14.47
N LEU A 332 15.21 28.13 15.16
CA LEU A 332 15.54 27.00 16.04
C LEU A 332 14.42 26.66 17.03
N ALA A 333 13.77 27.67 17.62
CA ALA A 333 12.69 27.47 18.59
C ALA A 333 11.45 26.81 17.98
N GLU A 334 11.04 27.22 16.78
CA GLU A 334 9.88 26.65 16.07
C GLU A 334 10.17 25.22 15.64
N LEU A 335 11.36 25.00 15.06
CA LEU A 335 11.82 23.68 14.64
C LEU A 335 11.92 22.73 15.84
N SER A 336 12.43 23.21 16.97
CA SER A 336 12.51 22.44 18.22
C SER A 336 11.15 22.08 18.77
N LYS A 337 10.18 23.01 18.75
CA LYS A 337 8.82 22.72 19.18
C LYS A 337 8.19 21.62 18.32
N TYR A 338 8.32 21.75 17.00
CA TYR A 338 7.81 20.79 16.03
C TYR A 338 8.41 19.39 16.21
N GLY A 339 9.73 19.24 16.16
CA GLY A 339 10.40 17.93 16.27
C GLY A 339 10.31 17.33 17.68
N GLY A 340 10.35 18.18 18.72
CA GLY A 340 10.14 17.75 20.10
C GLY A 340 8.76 17.12 20.32
N MET A 341 7.72 17.72 19.73
CA MET A 341 6.37 17.14 19.75
C MET A 341 6.30 15.81 19.00
N ASP A 342 6.99 15.70 17.85
CA ASP A 342 7.01 14.46 17.06
C ASP A 342 7.66 13.30 17.82
N ALA A 343 8.81 13.52 18.47
CA ALA A 343 9.45 12.51 19.32
C ALA A 343 8.52 12.05 20.47
N ALA A 344 7.92 13.00 21.19
CA ALA A 344 7.04 12.69 22.32
C ALA A 344 5.75 11.96 21.91
N TYR A 345 5.09 12.40 20.83
CA TYR A 345 3.88 11.73 20.34
C TYR A 345 4.18 10.37 19.75
N THR A 346 5.33 10.20 19.08
CA THR A 346 5.81 8.88 18.62
C THR A 346 5.98 7.91 19.78
N TRP A 347 6.55 8.38 20.91
CA TRP A 347 6.63 7.58 22.14
C TRP A 347 5.25 7.13 22.64
N ARG A 348 4.27 8.05 22.69
CA ARG A 348 2.89 7.76 23.13
C ARG A 348 2.17 6.79 22.19
N LEU A 349 2.31 6.98 20.88
CA LEU A 349 1.72 6.09 19.86
C LEU A 349 2.22 4.65 19.98
N ARG A 350 3.48 4.45 20.36
CA ARG A 350 4.01 3.12 20.65
C ARG A 350 3.26 2.44 21.79
N GLY A 351 2.83 3.17 22.82
CA GLY A 351 1.93 2.65 23.86
C GLY A 351 0.58 2.18 23.28
N VAL A 352 -0.06 3.01 22.47
CA VAL A 352 -1.34 2.69 21.81
C VAL A 352 -1.22 1.43 20.94
N HIS A 353 -0.21 1.35 20.08
CA HIS A 353 -0.04 0.21 19.18
C HIS A 353 0.33 -1.06 19.92
N ARG A 354 1.08 -0.99 21.03
CA ARG A 354 1.33 -2.17 21.88
C ARG A 354 0.03 -2.73 22.47
N GLU A 355 -0.89 -1.89 22.94
CA GLU A 355 -2.19 -2.36 23.42
C GLU A 355 -3.03 -2.99 22.31
N ARG A 356 -2.94 -2.46 21.08
CA ARG A 356 -3.57 -3.07 19.90
C ARG A 356 -2.96 -4.44 19.58
N PHE A 357 -1.63 -4.56 19.61
CA PHE A 357 -0.93 -5.83 19.37
C PHE A 357 -1.23 -6.91 20.41
N LYS A 358 -1.54 -6.56 21.67
CA LYS A 358 -1.98 -7.54 22.68
C LYS A 358 -3.23 -8.32 22.23
N LYS A 359 -4.10 -7.70 21.44
CA LYS A 359 -5.30 -8.34 20.86
C LYS A 359 -4.99 -9.18 19.63
N GLU A 360 -3.80 -9.04 19.06
CA GLU A 360 -3.36 -9.68 17.82
C GLU A 360 -1.95 -10.29 17.97
N PRO A 361 -1.75 -11.32 18.82
CA PRO A 361 -0.41 -11.84 19.13
C PRO A 361 0.37 -12.34 17.91
N ARG A 362 -0.33 -12.86 16.88
CA ARG A 362 0.30 -13.31 15.63
C ARG A 362 0.87 -12.12 14.81
N LEU A 363 0.15 -10.99 14.77
CA LEU A 363 0.66 -9.77 14.14
C LEU A 363 1.85 -9.18 14.92
N MET A 364 1.86 -9.31 16.24
CA MET A 364 3.00 -8.91 17.06
C MET A 364 4.25 -9.74 16.72
N LYS A 365 4.11 -11.06 16.55
CA LYS A 365 5.22 -11.92 16.09
C LYS A 365 5.74 -11.49 14.72
N LEU A 366 4.84 -11.26 13.76
CA LEU A 366 5.21 -10.75 12.43
C LEU A 366 5.97 -9.41 12.52
N PHE A 367 5.46 -8.49 13.34
CA PHE A 367 6.07 -7.18 13.54
C PHE A 367 7.48 -7.27 14.14
N VAL A 368 7.65 -8.02 15.23
CA VAL A 368 8.93 -8.14 15.94
C VAL A 368 9.96 -8.97 15.18
N ASN A 369 9.56 -10.12 14.64
CA ASN A 369 10.49 -11.10 14.09
C ASN A 369 10.79 -10.89 12.60
N MET A 370 9.96 -10.13 11.88
CA MET A 370 10.18 -9.84 10.47
C MET A 370 10.19 -8.34 10.18
N THR A 371 9.14 -7.59 10.53
CA THR A 371 9.03 -6.17 10.12
C THR A 371 10.18 -5.33 10.68
N MET A 372 10.49 -5.42 11.97
CA MET A 372 11.56 -4.61 12.58
C MET A 372 12.96 -4.99 12.09
N PRO A 373 13.33 -6.28 11.96
CA PRO A 373 14.57 -6.66 11.27
C PRO A 373 14.59 -6.19 9.80
N ALA A 374 13.45 -6.21 9.11
CA ALA A 374 13.39 -5.71 7.74
C ALA A 374 13.63 -4.19 7.65
N VAL A 375 13.24 -3.41 8.66
CA VAL A 375 13.55 -1.97 8.76
C VAL A 375 15.06 -1.74 8.80
N GLU A 376 15.80 -2.57 9.54
CA GLU A 376 17.26 -2.54 9.56
C GLU A 376 17.84 -2.88 8.18
N LEU A 377 17.39 -3.99 7.59
CA LEU A 377 17.85 -4.48 6.30
C LEU A 377 17.65 -3.46 5.17
N ILE A 378 16.45 -2.87 5.05
CA ILE A 378 16.19 -1.88 4.00
C ILE A 378 16.98 -0.60 4.21
N THR A 379 17.27 -0.22 5.46
CA THR A 379 18.12 0.93 5.76
C THR A 379 19.54 0.66 5.29
N GLN A 380 20.08 -0.54 5.53
CA GLN A 380 21.39 -0.95 5.04
C GLN A 380 21.46 -0.96 3.51
N ILE A 381 20.42 -1.46 2.84
CA ILE A 381 20.32 -1.44 1.36
C ILE A 381 20.38 0.01 0.84
N THR A 382 19.58 0.90 1.43
CA THR A 382 19.58 2.33 1.06
C THR A 382 20.97 2.94 1.27
N MET A 383 21.62 2.68 2.40
CA MET A 383 22.96 3.19 2.72
C MET A 383 24.02 2.68 1.73
N ASN A 384 23.99 1.39 1.41
CA ASN A 384 24.94 0.78 0.48
C ASN A 384 24.78 1.31 -0.94
N GLY A 385 23.54 1.53 -1.38
CA GLY A 385 23.22 1.89 -2.76
C GLY A 385 23.61 0.79 -3.75
N ILE A 386 23.34 1.02 -5.04
CA ILE A 386 23.72 0.15 -6.15
C ILE A 386 24.62 0.93 -7.13
N ALA A 387 25.74 0.33 -7.56
CA ALA A 387 26.64 0.96 -8.52
C ALA A 387 26.04 0.97 -9.93
N VAL A 388 26.38 2.02 -10.68
CA VAL A 388 25.92 2.23 -12.05
C VAL A 388 27.10 2.56 -12.95
N ASP A 389 27.15 1.93 -14.12
CA ASP A 389 28.04 2.27 -15.22
C ASP A 389 27.50 3.49 -15.94
N TRP A 390 27.95 4.68 -15.49
CA TRP A 390 27.51 5.95 -16.06
C TRP A 390 28.05 6.18 -17.47
N ASP A 391 29.21 5.63 -17.81
CA ASP A 391 29.80 5.75 -19.15
C ASP A 391 28.97 4.95 -20.16
N TYR A 392 28.57 3.72 -19.80
CA TYR A 392 27.62 2.94 -20.57
C TYR A 392 26.29 3.70 -20.77
N LEU A 393 25.72 4.29 -19.71
CA LEU A 393 24.49 5.08 -19.83
C LEU A 393 24.69 6.35 -20.69
N ASP A 394 25.85 6.98 -20.63
CA ASP A 394 26.23 8.12 -21.47
C ASP A 394 26.26 7.70 -22.94
N GLU A 395 26.87 6.57 -23.29
CA GLU A 395 26.86 6.02 -24.64
C GLU A 395 25.45 5.71 -25.15
N GLN A 396 24.57 5.18 -24.29
CA GLN A 396 23.17 4.92 -24.64
C GLN A 396 22.38 6.21 -24.88
N SER A 397 22.75 7.32 -24.24
CA SER A 397 22.06 8.61 -24.35
C SER A 397 22.64 9.54 -25.43
N ASN A 398 23.96 9.57 -25.65
CA ASN A 398 24.65 10.61 -26.41
C ASN A 398 24.32 10.65 -27.92
N GLU A 399 23.97 11.83 -28.44
CA GLU A 399 23.72 12.07 -29.87
C GLU A 399 24.91 11.75 -30.79
N LYS A 400 26.14 11.59 -30.29
CA LYS A 400 27.31 11.27 -31.12
C LYS A 400 27.59 9.77 -31.25
N GLY A 401 27.05 8.92 -30.36
CA GLY A 401 27.18 7.47 -30.45
C GLY A 401 26.45 6.90 -31.67
N LYS A 402 27.04 5.92 -32.36
CA LYS A 402 26.43 5.26 -33.55
C LYS A 402 25.14 4.49 -33.23
N GLY A 403 24.81 4.25 -31.94
CA GLY A 403 23.62 3.50 -31.48
C GLY A 403 22.69 4.20 -30.47
N SER A 404 22.82 5.51 -30.21
CA SER A 404 22.08 6.19 -29.12
C SER A 404 20.55 6.07 -29.21
N LYS A 405 19.91 5.82 -28.06
CA LYS A 405 18.45 5.73 -27.92
C LYS A 405 17.77 7.05 -28.33
N ASP A 406 18.38 8.21 -28.10
CA ASP A 406 17.86 9.51 -28.55
C ASP A 406 17.79 9.62 -30.08
N LYS A 407 18.81 9.11 -30.78
CA LYS A 407 18.75 8.99 -32.25
C LYS A 407 17.62 8.08 -32.70
N ARG A 408 17.41 6.95 -32.02
CA ARG A 408 16.32 6.01 -32.32
C ARG A 408 14.96 6.63 -32.07
N VAL A 409 14.77 7.35 -30.96
CA VAL A 409 13.55 8.11 -30.65
C VAL A 409 13.27 9.15 -31.75
N LYS A 410 14.28 9.94 -32.16
CA LYS A 410 14.14 10.91 -33.26
C LYS A 410 13.86 10.23 -34.60
N ALA A 411 14.51 9.10 -34.88
CA ALA A 411 14.31 8.35 -36.11
C ALA A 411 12.90 7.76 -36.19
N ILE A 412 12.41 7.13 -35.12
CA ILE A 412 11.07 6.54 -35.09
C ILE A 412 9.99 7.61 -35.06
N SER A 413 10.20 8.73 -34.35
CA SER A 413 9.32 9.91 -34.40
C SER A 413 9.18 10.45 -35.83
N ARG A 414 10.28 10.52 -36.60
CA ARG A 414 10.23 10.92 -38.02
C ARG A 414 9.51 9.91 -38.89
N LYS A 415 9.67 8.61 -38.62
CA LYS A 415 8.93 7.54 -39.32
C LYS A 415 7.43 7.62 -39.03
N LEU A 416 7.05 7.80 -37.75
CA LEU A 416 5.67 8.01 -37.33
C LEU A 416 5.06 9.22 -38.01
N GLN A 417 5.80 10.33 -38.12
CA GLN A 417 5.31 11.54 -38.80
C GLN A 417 5.05 11.31 -40.29
N LYS A 418 5.91 10.55 -40.96
CA LYS A 418 5.75 10.19 -42.38
C LYS A 418 4.63 9.18 -42.61
N ALA A 419 4.41 8.28 -41.67
CA ALA A 419 3.35 7.27 -41.71
C ALA A 419 2.01 7.80 -41.18
N MET A 420 1.95 9.06 -40.76
CA MET A 420 0.76 9.66 -40.17
C MET A 420 -0.31 9.86 -41.25
N PRO A 421 -1.55 9.38 -41.03
CA PRO A 421 -2.68 9.72 -41.91
C PRO A 421 -3.05 11.21 -41.79
N PRO A 422 -3.92 11.74 -42.67
CA PRO A 422 -4.49 13.07 -42.50
C PRO A 422 -5.23 13.16 -41.15
N CYS A 423 -4.64 13.89 -40.20
CA CYS A 423 -5.21 14.07 -38.86
C CYS A 423 -5.85 15.46 -38.76
N PRO A 424 -7.03 15.60 -38.13
CA PRO A 424 -7.61 16.92 -37.91
C PRO A 424 -6.69 17.80 -37.05
N VAL A 425 -6.48 19.06 -37.45
CA VAL A 425 -5.59 20.03 -36.76
C VAL A 425 -6.08 20.36 -35.34
N LYS A 426 -7.37 20.11 -35.07
CA LYS A 426 -8.03 20.32 -33.78
C LYS A 426 -9.00 19.19 -33.49
N TRP A 427 -9.09 18.79 -32.23
CA TRP A 427 -10.09 17.83 -31.72
C TRP A 427 -11.03 18.51 -30.73
N THR A 428 -12.31 18.11 -30.74
CA THR A 428 -13.34 18.56 -29.78
C THR A 428 -14.10 17.36 -29.22
N ASP A 429 -14.24 17.28 -27.90
CA ASP A 429 -15.13 16.34 -27.21
C ASP A 429 -16.58 16.85 -27.09
N GLY A 430 -16.89 17.98 -27.74
CA GLY A 430 -18.13 18.73 -27.54
C GLY A 430 -18.10 19.68 -26.33
N ARG A 431 -16.96 19.83 -25.64
CA ARG A 431 -16.79 20.76 -24.50
C ARG A 431 -15.55 21.66 -24.64
N ARG A 432 -14.44 21.21 -25.26
CA ARG A 432 -13.21 22.00 -25.47
C ARG A 432 -12.50 21.63 -26.77
N GLU A 433 -11.91 22.63 -27.45
CA GLU A 433 -10.97 22.41 -28.55
C GLU A 433 -9.54 22.20 -28.02
N LYS A 434 -8.82 21.20 -28.54
CA LYS A 434 -7.40 20.95 -28.24
C LYS A 434 -6.57 20.89 -29.54
N PRO A 435 -5.50 21.68 -29.69
CA PRO A 435 -4.59 21.59 -30.83
C PRO A 435 -3.72 20.33 -30.72
N ILE A 436 -3.57 19.58 -31.82
CA ILE A 436 -2.66 18.43 -31.91
C ILE A 436 -1.27 18.96 -32.28
N LYS A 437 -0.27 18.71 -31.43
CA LYS A 437 1.09 19.26 -31.56
C LYS A 437 2.03 18.33 -32.31
N GLY A 438 1.67 17.06 -32.48
CA GLY A 438 2.51 16.08 -33.18
C GLY A 438 3.79 15.72 -32.41
N ASP A 439 3.77 15.90 -31.08
CA ASP A 439 4.83 15.52 -30.16
C ASP A 439 4.70 14.06 -29.67
N TRP A 440 3.69 13.35 -30.18
CA TRP A 440 3.34 11.97 -29.82
C TRP A 440 3.08 11.81 -28.32
N ALA A 441 2.56 12.85 -27.66
CA ALA A 441 2.03 12.75 -26.31
C ALA A 441 0.81 11.81 -26.27
N THR A 442 0.51 11.28 -25.09
CA THR A 442 -0.53 10.26 -24.87
C THR A 442 -1.90 10.66 -25.43
N ASP A 443 -2.27 11.93 -25.32
CA ASP A 443 -3.55 12.44 -25.83
C ASP A 443 -3.53 12.58 -27.36
N ASP A 444 -2.45 13.09 -27.96
CA ASP A 444 -2.30 13.26 -29.41
C ASP A 444 -2.29 11.91 -30.14
N LEU A 445 -1.59 10.92 -29.59
CA LEU A 445 -1.60 9.53 -30.08
C LEU A 445 -2.99 8.91 -29.98
N GLY A 446 -3.73 9.16 -28.90
CA GLY A 446 -5.11 8.69 -28.76
C GLY A 446 -6.01 9.27 -29.83
N ILE A 447 -5.98 10.59 -30.01
CA ILE A 447 -6.78 11.26 -31.04
C ILE A 447 -6.41 10.74 -32.43
N LEU A 448 -5.12 10.57 -32.72
CA LEU A 448 -4.67 10.06 -34.01
C LEU A 448 -5.19 8.65 -34.28
N LEU A 449 -5.10 7.74 -33.31
CA LEU A 449 -5.59 6.37 -33.46
C LEU A 449 -7.11 6.34 -33.67
N TYR A 450 -7.90 6.96 -32.80
CA TYR A 450 -9.36 6.78 -32.82
C TYR A 450 -10.08 7.74 -33.78
N ASN A 451 -9.55 8.94 -34.01
CA ASN A 451 -10.20 9.96 -34.85
C ASN A 451 -9.52 10.15 -36.21
N GLY A 452 -8.21 9.90 -36.30
CA GLY A 452 -7.45 10.01 -37.56
C GLY A 452 -7.44 8.71 -38.37
N LEU A 453 -7.27 7.57 -37.68
CA LEU A 453 -7.20 6.22 -38.27
C LEU A 453 -8.50 5.40 -38.10
N ASP A 454 -9.51 5.98 -37.46
CA ASP A 454 -10.83 5.36 -37.22
C ASP A 454 -10.77 3.99 -36.53
N PHE A 455 -9.79 3.79 -35.63
CA PHE A 455 -9.75 2.58 -34.83
C PHE A 455 -10.96 2.50 -33.88
N PRO A 456 -11.51 1.30 -33.62
CA PRO A 456 -12.63 1.14 -32.69
C PRO A 456 -12.22 1.52 -31.27
N VAL A 457 -13.09 2.28 -30.59
CA VAL A 457 -12.93 2.55 -29.16
C VAL A 457 -13.39 1.34 -28.37
N ILE A 458 -12.46 0.70 -27.67
CA ILE A 458 -12.78 -0.42 -26.78
C ILE A 458 -13.65 0.06 -25.62
N GLU A 459 -14.85 -0.52 -25.50
CA GLU A 459 -15.87 -0.12 -24.53
C GLU A 459 -15.32 -0.15 -23.08
N GLY A 460 -15.58 0.92 -22.33
CA GLY A 460 -15.12 1.06 -20.94
C GLY A 460 -13.64 1.40 -20.74
N LYS A 461 -12.82 1.48 -21.81
CA LYS A 461 -11.39 1.86 -21.73
C LYS A 461 -11.18 3.33 -22.10
N ARG A 462 -11.81 4.25 -21.36
CA ARG A 462 -11.55 5.70 -21.45
C ARG A 462 -10.76 6.19 -20.24
N THR A 463 -10.01 7.28 -20.40
CA THR A 463 -9.30 7.91 -19.30
C THR A 463 -10.29 8.66 -18.40
N ASP A 464 -10.14 8.51 -17.09
CA ASP A 464 -11.04 9.19 -16.13
C ASP A 464 -10.88 10.72 -16.16
N LYS A 465 -9.68 11.20 -16.54
CA LYS A 465 -9.34 12.63 -16.54
C LYS A 465 -9.74 13.38 -17.81
N THR A 466 -9.52 12.78 -18.98
CA THR A 466 -9.74 13.46 -20.29
C THR A 466 -10.92 12.88 -21.07
N GLY A 467 -11.48 11.73 -20.66
CA GLY A 467 -12.55 11.06 -21.38
C GLY A 467 -12.13 10.46 -22.72
N LEU A 468 -10.87 10.65 -23.12
CA LEU A 468 -10.27 10.06 -24.32
C LEU A 468 -10.19 8.54 -24.20
N ALA A 469 -10.23 7.84 -25.32
CA ALA A 469 -9.96 6.41 -25.33
C ALA A 469 -8.49 6.15 -24.93
N SER A 470 -8.29 5.13 -24.10
CA SER A 470 -7.02 4.86 -23.44
C SER A 470 -6.01 4.32 -24.43
N ILE A 471 -4.80 4.89 -24.49
CA ILE A 471 -3.68 4.33 -25.26
C ILE A 471 -2.64 3.61 -24.41
N LYS A 472 -3.05 3.05 -23.26
CA LYS A 472 -2.16 2.15 -22.49
C LYS A 472 -1.68 1.03 -23.41
N ASP A 473 -0.49 0.50 -23.14
CA ASP A 473 0.09 -0.61 -23.93
C ASP A 473 -0.92 -1.73 -24.17
N GLU A 474 -1.74 -2.05 -23.16
CA GLU A 474 -2.83 -3.02 -23.24
C GLU A 474 -3.88 -2.70 -24.33
N VAL A 475 -4.21 -1.44 -24.56
CA VAL A 475 -5.17 -1.04 -25.59
C VAL A 475 -4.53 -1.01 -26.97
N ILE A 476 -3.28 -0.56 -27.09
CA ILE A 476 -2.57 -0.54 -28.38
C ILE A 476 -2.37 -1.97 -28.87
N ILE A 477 -1.97 -2.87 -27.97
CA ILE A 477 -1.86 -4.29 -28.29
C ILE A 477 -3.23 -4.83 -28.68
N ASP A 478 -4.33 -4.50 -27.98
CA ASP A 478 -5.70 -4.89 -28.36
C ASP A 478 -6.04 -4.52 -29.79
N LEU A 479 -5.85 -3.25 -30.13
CA LEU A 479 -6.07 -2.72 -31.48
C LEU A 479 -5.27 -3.55 -32.47
N ARG A 480 -4.00 -3.87 -32.19
CA ARG A 480 -3.14 -4.63 -33.12
C ARG A 480 -3.72 -5.99 -33.57
N ALA A 481 -4.40 -6.77 -32.72
CA ALA A 481 -4.98 -8.06 -33.15
C ALA A 481 -6.44 -8.01 -33.53
N GLU A 482 -7.19 -6.95 -33.18
CA GLU A 482 -8.42 -6.66 -33.93
C GLU A 482 -8.08 -6.32 -35.39
N VAL A 483 -6.88 -5.78 -35.61
CA VAL A 483 -6.34 -5.30 -36.89
C VAL A 483 -5.50 -6.34 -37.64
N GLU A 484 -5.43 -7.59 -37.19
CA GLU A 484 -4.83 -8.69 -37.96
C GLU A 484 -5.58 -8.98 -39.29
N GLY A 485 -6.78 -8.40 -39.49
CA GLY A 485 -7.51 -8.38 -40.77
C GLY A 485 -7.40 -7.08 -41.59
N HIS A 486 -6.61 -6.09 -41.15
CA HIS A 486 -6.42 -4.79 -41.82
C HIS A 486 -5.10 -4.75 -42.62
N ASP A 487 -4.84 -3.64 -43.32
CA ASP A 487 -3.67 -3.48 -44.16
C ASP A 487 -2.33 -3.44 -43.37
N LYS A 488 -1.26 -3.86 -44.04
CA LYS A 488 0.09 -3.97 -43.47
C LYS A 488 0.65 -2.64 -42.94
N ALA A 489 0.22 -1.49 -43.47
CA ALA A 489 0.72 -0.18 -43.03
C ALA A 489 0.19 0.16 -41.63
N THR A 490 -1.08 -0.16 -41.35
CA THR A 490 -1.72 0.06 -40.04
C THR A 490 -1.04 -0.74 -38.92
N VAL A 491 -0.74 -2.03 -39.15
CA VAL A 491 0.02 -2.87 -38.19
C VAL A 491 1.44 -2.33 -37.98
N THR A 492 2.09 -1.89 -39.06
CA THR A 492 3.44 -1.30 -38.99
C THR A 492 3.42 0.00 -38.18
N PHE A 493 2.39 0.83 -38.31
CA PHE A 493 2.22 2.05 -37.53
C PHE A 493 2.09 1.76 -36.03
N LEU A 494 1.22 0.81 -35.64
CA LEU A 494 1.06 0.43 -34.23
C LEU A 494 2.36 -0.10 -33.61
N ASN A 495 3.13 -0.91 -34.34
CA ASN A 495 4.43 -1.39 -33.88
C ASN A 495 5.41 -0.22 -33.66
N MET A 496 5.41 0.78 -34.55
CA MET A 496 6.23 1.99 -34.37
C MET A 496 5.80 2.80 -33.15
N VAL A 497 4.50 2.88 -32.85
CA VAL A 497 3.99 3.56 -31.64
C VAL A 497 4.45 2.82 -30.38
N MET A 498 4.37 1.49 -30.36
CA MET A 498 4.84 0.67 -29.23
C MET A 498 6.35 0.84 -29.00
N GLU A 499 7.16 0.71 -30.05
CA GLU A 499 8.61 0.91 -29.96
C GLU A 499 8.96 2.33 -29.49
N TYR A 500 8.25 3.36 -29.97
CA TYR A 500 8.44 4.74 -29.50
C TYR A 500 8.12 4.88 -28.00
N GLY A 501 6.99 4.32 -27.55
CA GLY A 501 6.60 4.33 -26.14
C GLY A 501 7.61 3.63 -25.23
N ASP A 502 8.17 2.51 -25.70
CA ASP A 502 9.19 1.76 -24.98
C ASP A 502 10.51 2.53 -24.87
N LEU A 503 10.99 3.11 -25.96
CA LEU A 503 12.19 3.95 -25.96
C LEU A 503 12.02 5.18 -25.07
N ARG A 504 10.83 5.81 -25.07
CA ARG A 504 10.52 6.94 -24.18
C ARG A 504 10.52 6.55 -22.70
N LYS A 505 10.00 5.36 -22.35
CA LYS A 505 10.05 4.84 -20.97
C LYS A 505 11.50 4.63 -20.55
N ASP A 506 12.31 3.99 -21.38
CA ASP A 506 13.74 3.79 -21.11
C ASP A 506 14.46 5.13 -20.91
N GLN A 507 14.22 6.12 -21.78
CA GLN A 507 14.77 7.47 -21.66
C GLN A 507 14.39 8.13 -20.32
N ALA A 508 13.12 7.99 -19.90
CA ALA A 508 12.64 8.51 -18.63
C ALA A 508 13.35 7.86 -17.43
N PHE A 509 13.63 6.55 -17.49
CA PHE A 509 14.45 5.88 -16.47
C PHE A 509 15.87 6.44 -16.42
N ILE A 510 16.54 6.56 -17.57
CA ILE A 510 17.91 7.08 -17.65
C ILE A 510 17.99 8.51 -17.09
N THR A 511 17.09 9.40 -17.51
CA THR A 511 17.04 10.78 -17.00
C THR A 511 16.78 10.80 -15.49
N GLY A 512 15.80 10.03 -15.01
CA GLY A 512 15.49 9.95 -13.58
C GLY A 512 16.66 9.39 -12.75
N TRP A 513 17.41 8.41 -13.26
CA TRP A 513 18.60 7.91 -12.60
C TRP A 513 19.72 8.96 -12.54
N ARG A 514 19.91 9.75 -13.60
CA ARG A 514 20.89 10.85 -13.59
C ARG A 514 20.58 11.90 -12.52
N GLU A 515 19.31 12.27 -12.38
CA GLU A 515 18.86 13.22 -11.36
C GLU A 515 19.05 12.68 -9.92
N LEU A 516 19.06 11.36 -9.76
CA LEU A 516 19.23 10.68 -8.47
C LEU A 516 20.67 10.25 -8.18
N ARG A 517 21.60 10.45 -9.12
CA ARG A 517 23.03 10.14 -8.94
C ARG A 517 23.58 10.93 -7.77
N ARG A 518 24.21 10.23 -6.82
CA ARG A 518 24.87 10.85 -5.66
C ARG A 518 26.38 10.97 -5.88
N GLU A 519 27.06 11.64 -4.96
CA GLU A 519 28.51 11.94 -5.02
C GLU A 519 29.38 10.68 -5.13
N ASP A 520 28.91 9.56 -4.57
CA ASP A 520 29.56 8.26 -4.63
C ASP A 520 29.32 7.50 -5.96
N ASN A 521 28.65 8.13 -6.92
CA ASN A 521 28.24 7.56 -8.20
C ASN A 521 27.31 6.35 -8.10
N ARG A 522 26.55 6.24 -7.00
CA ARG A 522 25.58 5.17 -6.79
C ARG A 522 24.16 5.72 -6.80
N LEU A 523 23.21 4.79 -6.91
CA LEU A 523 21.79 5.04 -6.70
C LEU A 523 21.35 4.42 -5.38
N HIS A 524 20.59 5.16 -4.57
CA HIS A 524 20.22 4.74 -3.21
C HIS A 524 18.71 4.50 -3.09
N PRO A 525 18.23 3.31 -3.47
CA PRO A 525 16.80 3.01 -3.50
C PRO A 525 16.19 3.10 -2.09
N THR A 526 15.08 3.83 -1.97
CA THR A 526 14.32 3.92 -0.72
C THR A 526 13.15 2.95 -0.74
N TYR A 527 13.10 2.06 0.24
CA TYR A 527 12.05 1.06 0.39
C TYR A 527 11.02 1.45 1.46
N HIS A 528 9.75 1.13 1.20
CA HIS A 528 8.67 1.27 2.17
C HIS A 528 7.92 -0.05 2.34
N LEU A 529 7.81 -0.51 3.59
CA LEU A 529 7.07 -1.73 3.97
C LEU A 529 5.55 -1.51 4.06
N ASP A 530 5.08 -0.27 3.94
CA ASP A 530 3.66 0.12 3.95
C ASP A 530 3.16 0.64 2.59
N GLY A 531 3.92 0.39 1.53
CA GLY A 531 3.64 0.95 0.21
C GLY A 531 2.39 0.39 -0.47
N ALA A 532 2.13 -0.91 -0.32
CA ALA A 532 0.97 -1.58 -0.90
C ALA A 532 0.11 -2.25 0.17
N VAL A 533 -1.21 -2.09 0.07
CA VAL A 533 -2.19 -2.76 0.95
C VAL A 533 -2.16 -4.29 0.84
N THR A 534 -1.45 -4.85 -0.15
CA THR A 534 -1.24 -6.29 -0.31
C THR A 534 -0.08 -6.82 0.55
N GLY A 535 0.71 -5.95 1.18
CA GLY A 535 1.90 -6.31 1.95
C GLY A 535 3.21 -6.33 1.16
N ARG A 536 3.18 -6.11 -0.17
CA ARG A 536 4.41 -5.95 -0.95
C ARG A 536 5.13 -4.66 -0.59
N THR A 537 6.45 -4.72 -0.54
CA THR A 537 7.28 -3.52 -0.42
C THR A 537 7.13 -2.65 -1.66
N SER A 538 7.29 -1.34 -1.50
CA SER A 538 7.44 -0.41 -2.63
C SER A 538 8.82 0.22 -2.62
N CYS A 539 9.36 0.54 -3.79
CA CYS A 539 10.66 1.18 -3.97
C CYS A 539 10.51 2.53 -4.67
N ARG A 540 11.26 3.54 -4.25
CA ARG A 540 11.28 4.88 -4.86
C ARG A 540 12.71 5.42 -4.87
N GLU A 541 12.97 6.35 -5.78
CA GLU A 541 14.19 7.18 -5.81
C GLU A 541 15.53 6.40 -5.76
N PRO A 542 15.80 5.43 -6.68
CA PRO A 542 15.00 5.04 -7.83
C PRO A 542 14.08 3.84 -7.56
N ASN A 543 13.07 3.64 -8.41
CA ASN A 543 12.20 2.46 -8.32
C ASN A 543 12.84 1.23 -8.99
N LEU A 544 13.68 0.50 -8.24
CA LEU A 544 14.33 -0.71 -8.75
C LEU A 544 13.35 -1.83 -9.12
N GLN A 545 12.16 -1.87 -8.50
CA GLN A 545 11.13 -2.87 -8.80
C GLN A 545 10.56 -2.74 -10.22
N GLN A 546 10.71 -1.58 -10.86
CA GLN A 546 10.21 -1.33 -12.21
C GLN A 546 11.31 -1.26 -13.26
N THR A 547 12.57 -1.55 -12.90
CA THR A 547 13.69 -1.56 -13.84
C THR A 547 13.40 -2.50 -15.01
N PRO A 548 13.34 -1.98 -16.26
CA PRO A 548 13.03 -2.80 -17.42
C PRO A 548 14.02 -3.95 -17.59
N ARG A 549 13.51 -5.14 -17.92
CA ARG A 549 14.34 -6.31 -18.30
C ARG A 549 14.86 -6.23 -19.74
N ARG A 550 14.22 -5.41 -20.58
CA ARG A 550 14.50 -5.28 -22.02
C ARG A 550 15.51 -4.17 -22.31
N GLY A 551 16.13 -4.23 -23.49
CA GLY A 551 16.97 -3.14 -24.00
C GLY A 551 18.24 -2.88 -23.19
N ASP A 552 18.71 -3.91 -22.48
CA ASP A 552 19.93 -3.97 -21.69
C ASP A 552 20.08 -2.87 -20.61
N MET A 553 18.95 -2.47 -20.03
CA MET A 553 18.89 -1.49 -18.93
C MET A 553 19.49 -2.03 -17.63
N ARG A 554 19.37 -3.35 -17.38
CA ARG A 554 19.93 -3.98 -16.18
C ARG A 554 21.46 -4.09 -16.21
N ARG A 555 22.07 -4.13 -17.39
CA ARG A 555 23.54 -4.13 -17.54
C ARG A 555 24.20 -2.88 -16.99
N ALA A 556 23.47 -1.76 -16.97
CA ALA A 556 23.96 -0.52 -16.38
C ALA A 556 24.26 -0.66 -14.88
N PHE A 557 23.66 -1.62 -14.18
CA PHE A 557 23.95 -1.86 -12.77
C PHE A 557 25.09 -2.87 -12.64
N ILE A 558 26.22 -2.39 -12.14
CA ILE A 558 27.48 -3.15 -12.05
C ILE A 558 27.89 -3.32 -10.59
N ALA A 559 28.80 -4.25 -10.32
CA ALA A 559 29.48 -4.33 -9.04
C ALA A 559 30.65 -3.32 -8.97
N ARG A 560 31.06 -2.98 -7.74
CA ARG A 560 32.27 -2.16 -7.53
C ARG A 560 33.55 -2.93 -7.94
N PRO A 561 34.67 -2.24 -8.22
CA PRO A 561 35.92 -2.91 -8.57
C PRO A 561 36.37 -3.95 -7.52
N GLY A 562 36.75 -5.14 -7.97
CA GLY A 562 37.15 -6.27 -7.11
C GLY A 562 35.98 -7.09 -6.54
N TRP A 563 34.74 -6.74 -6.90
CA TRP A 563 33.51 -7.41 -6.47
C TRP A 563 32.72 -7.90 -7.69
N GLY A 564 31.87 -8.88 -7.48
CA GLY A 564 30.89 -9.38 -8.43
C GLY A 564 29.46 -9.13 -7.96
N PHE A 565 28.52 -9.28 -8.88
CA PHE A 565 27.08 -9.10 -8.63
C PHE A 565 26.43 -10.47 -8.44
N LEU A 566 25.60 -10.61 -7.41
CA LEU A 566 24.88 -11.84 -7.09
C LEU A 566 23.40 -11.54 -6.86
N GLN A 567 22.52 -12.32 -7.48
CA GLN A 567 21.08 -12.29 -7.23
C GLN A 567 20.62 -13.64 -6.70
N VAL A 568 19.72 -13.61 -5.72
CA VAL A 568 18.96 -14.79 -5.30
C VAL A 568 17.47 -14.51 -5.51
N ASP A 569 16.77 -15.41 -6.20
CA ASP A 569 15.33 -15.32 -6.48
C ASP A 569 14.63 -16.64 -6.13
N TYR A 570 13.42 -16.58 -5.57
CA TYR A 570 12.67 -17.81 -5.29
C TYR A 570 11.99 -18.34 -6.55
N SER A 571 12.25 -19.60 -6.90
CA SER A 571 11.64 -20.23 -8.07
C SER A 571 10.14 -20.46 -7.84
N GLN A 572 9.31 -19.63 -8.49
CA GLN A 572 7.85 -19.74 -8.53
C GLN A 572 7.18 -19.72 -7.14
N LEU A 573 7.67 -18.87 -6.23
CA LEU A 573 7.19 -18.78 -4.84
C LEU A 573 5.66 -18.70 -4.72
N GLU A 574 5.01 -17.84 -5.49
CA GLU A 574 3.53 -17.69 -5.43
C GLU A 574 2.79 -18.99 -5.76
N LEU A 575 3.28 -19.78 -6.73
CA LEU A 575 2.65 -21.05 -7.11
C LEU A 575 2.83 -22.11 -6.01
N ARG A 576 4.01 -22.16 -5.40
CA ARG A 576 4.30 -23.06 -4.27
C ARG A 576 3.39 -22.73 -3.08
N LEU A 577 3.31 -21.46 -2.68
CA LEU A 577 2.46 -21.03 -1.57
C LEU A 577 0.97 -21.26 -1.84
N ALA A 578 0.52 -21.06 -3.09
CA ALA A 578 -0.86 -21.35 -3.45
C ALA A 578 -1.16 -22.86 -3.45
N ALA A 579 -0.22 -23.71 -3.89
CA ALA A 579 -0.35 -25.16 -3.81
C ALA A 579 -0.49 -25.63 -2.35
N ASP A 580 0.33 -25.07 -1.46
CA ASP A 580 0.30 -25.33 -0.02
C ASP A 580 -1.00 -24.85 0.64
N ASP A 581 -1.42 -23.59 0.47
CA ASP A 581 -2.68 -23.08 1.06
C ASP A 581 -3.93 -23.76 0.48
N ALA A 582 -3.87 -24.17 -0.80
CA ALA A 582 -4.96 -24.92 -1.43
C ALA A 582 -4.99 -26.40 -1.02
N GLN A 583 -3.87 -26.94 -0.53
CA GLN A 583 -3.60 -28.38 -0.36
C GLN A 583 -3.79 -29.15 -1.69
N GLU A 584 -3.30 -28.55 -2.77
CA GLU A 584 -3.42 -29.07 -4.13
C GLU A 584 -2.40 -30.19 -4.36
N GLN A 585 -2.86 -31.45 -4.36
CA GLN A 585 -2.00 -32.62 -4.33
C GLN A 585 -1.11 -32.78 -5.57
N VAL A 586 -1.59 -32.41 -6.76
CA VAL A 586 -0.82 -32.53 -8.01
C VAL A 586 0.30 -31.50 -8.05
N MET A 587 0.02 -30.25 -7.70
CA MET A 587 1.04 -29.20 -7.61
C MET A 587 2.05 -29.52 -6.51
N LEU A 588 1.61 -30.01 -5.36
CA LEU A 588 2.50 -30.43 -4.26
C LEU A 588 3.42 -31.59 -4.70
N ALA A 589 2.90 -32.58 -5.43
CA ALA A 589 3.69 -33.67 -5.99
C ALA A 589 4.73 -33.15 -6.99
N ILE A 590 4.34 -32.27 -7.92
CA ILE A 590 5.25 -31.63 -8.88
C ILE A 590 6.37 -30.89 -8.15
N PHE A 591 6.04 -30.08 -7.14
CA PHE A 591 7.04 -29.28 -6.42
C PHE A 591 7.92 -30.08 -5.47
N SER A 592 7.53 -31.31 -5.12
CA SER A 592 8.32 -32.22 -4.30
C SER A 592 9.32 -33.04 -5.12
N ASP A 593 9.10 -33.16 -6.44
CA ASP A 593 10.06 -33.75 -7.36
C ASP A 593 11.14 -32.71 -7.73
N PRO A 594 12.44 -32.97 -7.49
CA PRO A 594 13.52 -32.08 -7.90
C PRO A 594 13.56 -31.78 -9.41
N LYS A 595 12.98 -32.65 -10.25
CA LYS A 595 12.87 -32.47 -11.71
C LYS A 595 11.51 -31.88 -12.14
N GLY A 596 10.60 -31.66 -11.20
CA GLY A 596 9.25 -31.21 -11.49
C GLY A 596 9.21 -29.76 -11.99
N ASP A 597 8.65 -29.56 -13.19
CA ASP A 597 8.41 -28.24 -13.75
C ASP A 597 6.91 -28.04 -14.00
N ILE A 598 6.29 -27.20 -13.17
CA ILE A 598 4.86 -26.90 -13.25
C ILE A 598 4.46 -26.21 -14.57
N HIS A 599 5.35 -25.45 -15.20
CA HIS A 599 5.08 -24.80 -16.48
C HIS A 599 5.04 -25.83 -17.60
N THR A 600 6.02 -26.72 -17.63
CA THR A 600 6.07 -27.86 -18.57
C THR A 600 4.87 -28.78 -18.36
N SER A 601 4.56 -29.13 -17.12
CA SER A 601 3.44 -30.01 -16.79
C SER A 601 2.09 -29.40 -17.13
N THR A 602 1.92 -28.08 -16.96
CA THR A 602 0.69 -27.39 -17.39
C THR A 602 0.62 -27.28 -18.92
N ALA A 603 1.73 -26.99 -19.61
CA ALA A 603 1.79 -26.89 -21.06
C ALA A 603 1.47 -28.22 -21.75
N ALA A 604 2.06 -29.32 -21.29
CA ALA A 604 1.82 -30.68 -21.78
C ALA A 604 0.33 -31.01 -21.85
N ILE A 605 -0.39 -30.66 -20.77
CA ILE A 605 -1.80 -31.02 -20.62
C ILE A 605 -2.71 -30.12 -21.42
N VAL A 606 -2.44 -28.83 -21.50
CA VAL A 606 -3.21 -27.92 -22.35
C VAL A 606 -3.03 -28.27 -23.82
N ALA A 607 -1.85 -28.75 -24.20
CA ALA A 607 -1.54 -29.17 -25.56
C ALA A 607 -1.90 -30.63 -25.87
N GLY A 608 -2.29 -31.43 -24.88
CA GLY A 608 -2.60 -32.85 -25.05
C GLY A 608 -1.40 -33.72 -25.46
N VAL A 609 -0.17 -33.34 -25.08
CA VAL A 609 1.08 -34.05 -25.41
C VAL A 609 1.80 -34.53 -24.15
N PRO A 610 2.65 -35.57 -24.22
CA PRO A 610 3.53 -35.95 -23.12
C PRO A 610 4.50 -34.81 -22.75
N GLU A 611 4.90 -34.72 -21.47
CA GLU A 611 5.86 -33.70 -20.99
C GLU A 611 7.19 -33.73 -21.76
N SER A 612 7.65 -34.92 -22.16
CA SER A 612 8.87 -35.11 -22.97
C SER A 612 8.79 -34.48 -24.37
N LYS A 613 7.60 -34.12 -24.85
CA LYS A 613 7.37 -33.44 -26.14
C LYS A 613 7.10 -31.94 -25.98
N VAL A 614 7.19 -31.40 -24.76
CA VAL A 614 7.06 -29.96 -24.53
C VAL A 614 8.39 -29.28 -24.83
N ASP A 615 8.44 -28.61 -25.97
CA ASP A 615 9.57 -27.74 -26.31
C ASP A 615 9.51 -26.40 -25.56
N TYR A 616 10.56 -25.58 -25.72
CA TYR A 616 10.66 -24.26 -25.09
C TYR A 616 9.48 -23.33 -25.43
N GLN A 617 9.00 -23.37 -26.67
CA GLN A 617 7.88 -22.53 -27.13
C GLN A 617 6.57 -22.94 -26.44
N LEU A 618 6.31 -24.25 -26.36
CA LEU A 618 5.13 -24.80 -25.71
C LEU A 618 5.17 -24.58 -24.20
N ARG A 619 6.34 -24.73 -23.57
CA ARG A 619 6.57 -24.39 -22.16
C ARG A 619 6.24 -22.92 -21.89
N ASN A 620 6.69 -22.01 -22.76
CA ASN A 620 6.40 -20.58 -22.65
C ASN A 620 4.90 -20.26 -22.74
N LYS A 621 4.11 -21.06 -23.46
CA LYS A 621 2.63 -20.95 -23.44
C LYS A 621 2.02 -21.39 -22.11
N GLY A 622 2.63 -22.32 -21.38
CA GLY A 622 2.16 -22.80 -20.07
C GLY A 622 2.34 -21.81 -18.91
N LYS A 623 3.30 -20.87 -19.04
CA LYS A 623 3.59 -19.84 -18.04
C LYS A 623 2.41 -18.87 -17.82
N PRO A 624 1.82 -18.24 -18.86
CA PRO A 624 0.62 -17.43 -18.70
C PRO A 624 -0.51 -18.20 -18.03
N ILE A 625 -0.74 -19.46 -18.41
CA ILE A 625 -1.81 -20.31 -17.89
C ILE A 625 -1.72 -20.42 -16.37
N ASN A 626 -0.56 -20.81 -15.85
CA ASN A 626 -0.37 -20.95 -14.41
C ASN A 626 -0.62 -19.63 -13.66
N PHE A 627 0.05 -18.54 -14.03
CA PHE A 627 -0.06 -17.27 -13.30
C PHE A 627 -1.40 -16.54 -13.51
N GLY A 628 -2.02 -16.72 -14.67
CA GLY A 628 -3.30 -16.12 -15.01
C GLY A 628 -4.46 -16.85 -14.33
N LEU A 629 -4.44 -18.19 -14.34
CA LEU A 629 -5.57 -18.99 -13.86
C LEU A 629 -5.50 -19.34 -12.37
N LEU A 630 -4.34 -19.26 -11.72
CA LEU A 630 -4.17 -19.53 -10.29
C LEU A 630 -5.20 -18.80 -9.42
N TYR A 631 -5.50 -17.55 -9.77
CA TYR A 631 -6.43 -16.68 -9.04
C TYR A 631 -7.83 -16.58 -9.66
N GLY A 632 -8.16 -17.45 -10.62
CA GLY A 632 -9.50 -17.54 -11.21
C GLY A 632 -9.86 -16.38 -12.14
N MET A 633 -8.93 -15.96 -13.00
CA MET A 633 -9.18 -14.96 -14.03
C MET A 633 -10.27 -15.43 -15.01
N SER A 634 -11.12 -14.50 -15.48
CA SER A 634 -12.15 -14.84 -16.48
C SER A 634 -11.52 -15.18 -17.83
N ALA A 635 -12.23 -15.89 -18.72
CA ALA A 635 -11.71 -16.24 -20.05
C ALA A 635 -11.22 -15.01 -20.84
N ARG A 636 -12.04 -13.97 -20.94
CA ARG A 636 -11.63 -12.68 -21.55
C ARG A 636 -10.45 -12.05 -20.83
N GLY A 637 -10.44 -12.08 -19.49
CA GLY A 637 -9.33 -11.54 -18.71
C GLY A 637 -8.02 -12.30 -18.92
N PHE A 638 -8.09 -13.64 -19.07
CA PHE A 638 -6.95 -14.50 -19.31
C PHE A 638 -6.40 -14.33 -20.72
N GLN A 639 -7.29 -14.33 -21.72
CA GLN A 639 -6.94 -14.02 -23.10
C GLN A 639 -6.21 -12.69 -23.18
N HIS A 640 -6.74 -11.69 -22.46
CA HIS A 640 -6.12 -10.39 -22.29
C HIS A 640 -4.71 -10.58 -21.68
N TYR A 641 -4.61 -11.10 -20.46
CA TYR A 641 -3.35 -11.29 -19.75
C TYR A 641 -2.25 -12.04 -20.52
N ALA A 642 -2.59 -13.15 -21.17
CA ALA A 642 -1.64 -13.98 -21.92
C ALA A 642 -1.04 -13.22 -23.11
N ARG A 643 -1.86 -12.40 -23.78
CA ARG A 643 -1.46 -11.57 -24.90
C ARG A 643 -0.52 -10.45 -24.50
N TYR A 644 -0.83 -9.65 -23.46
CA TYR A 644 0.04 -8.50 -23.12
C TYR A 644 1.30 -8.88 -22.37
N LYS A 645 1.22 -9.88 -21.49
CA LYS A 645 2.36 -10.20 -20.62
C LYS A 645 3.34 -11.18 -21.25
N TYR A 646 2.86 -12.02 -22.18
CA TYR A 646 3.66 -13.10 -22.76
C TYR A 646 3.62 -13.15 -24.29
N GLU A 647 2.90 -12.24 -24.95
CA GLU A 647 2.73 -12.22 -26.42
C GLU A 647 2.17 -13.54 -26.96
N VAL A 648 1.37 -14.25 -26.15
CA VAL A 648 0.71 -15.50 -26.54
C VAL A 648 -0.75 -15.21 -26.89
N TYR A 649 -1.11 -15.56 -28.12
CA TYR A 649 -2.45 -15.37 -28.66
C TYR A 649 -3.25 -16.68 -28.51
N PHE A 650 -4.43 -16.56 -27.93
CA PHE A 650 -5.41 -17.63 -27.82
C PHE A 650 -6.75 -17.13 -28.34
N THR A 651 -7.51 -17.99 -29.02
CA THR A 651 -8.93 -17.80 -29.26
C THR A 651 -9.73 -17.95 -27.95
N LEU A 652 -10.94 -17.40 -27.89
CA LEU A 652 -11.79 -17.56 -26.69
C LEU A 652 -12.08 -19.04 -26.39
N GLN A 653 -12.29 -19.85 -27.43
CA GLN A 653 -12.53 -21.29 -27.29
C GLN A 653 -11.32 -22.02 -26.70
N GLU A 654 -10.10 -21.71 -27.18
CA GLU A 654 -8.86 -22.28 -26.61
C GLU A 654 -8.68 -21.88 -25.14
N VAL A 655 -9.02 -20.64 -24.78
CA VAL A 655 -8.94 -20.18 -23.39
C VAL A 655 -9.96 -20.92 -22.50
N GLU A 656 -11.20 -21.07 -22.95
CA GLU A 656 -12.23 -21.78 -22.18
C GLU A 656 -11.86 -23.24 -21.94
N GLU A 657 -11.33 -23.93 -22.97
CA GLU A 657 -10.85 -25.30 -22.82
C GLU A 657 -9.60 -25.38 -21.94
N ALA A 658 -8.66 -24.43 -22.05
CA ALA A 658 -7.51 -24.34 -21.18
C ALA A 658 -7.91 -24.13 -19.71
N ILE A 659 -8.90 -23.27 -19.43
CA ILE A 659 -9.43 -23.06 -18.08
C ILE A 659 -10.06 -24.34 -17.53
N LYS A 660 -10.90 -25.00 -18.33
CA LYS A 660 -11.56 -26.24 -17.95
C LYS A 660 -10.54 -27.33 -17.63
N THR A 661 -9.55 -27.50 -18.51
CA THR A 661 -8.48 -28.50 -18.37
C THR A 661 -7.59 -28.20 -17.16
N PHE A 662 -7.21 -26.94 -16.95
CA PHE A 662 -6.40 -26.50 -15.81
C PHE A 662 -7.07 -26.85 -14.48
N PHE A 663 -8.34 -26.49 -14.29
CA PHE A 663 -9.05 -26.80 -13.04
C PHE A 663 -9.48 -28.26 -12.90
N LYS A 664 -9.51 -29.03 -14.00
CA LYS A 664 -9.67 -30.49 -13.95
C LYS A 664 -8.38 -31.15 -13.44
N LYS A 665 -7.22 -30.66 -13.88
CA LYS A 665 -5.90 -31.14 -13.44
C LYS A 665 -5.61 -30.75 -11.99
N TYR A 666 -5.95 -29.53 -11.60
CA TYR A 666 -5.70 -28.99 -10.26
C TYR A 666 -7.02 -28.82 -9.48
N PRO A 667 -7.68 -29.92 -9.08
CA PRO A 667 -9.02 -29.90 -8.49
C PRO A 667 -9.08 -29.15 -7.15
N GLY A 668 -7.96 -29.03 -6.42
CA GLY A 668 -7.89 -28.34 -5.12
C GLY A 668 -8.15 -26.83 -5.18
N LEU A 669 -7.89 -26.19 -6.34
CA LEU A 669 -7.91 -24.72 -6.47
C LEU A 669 -9.32 -24.11 -6.38
N LYS A 670 -10.33 -24.72 -7.03
CA LYS A 670 -11.71 -24.20 -6.99
C LYS A 670 -12.32 -24.23 -5.58
N PRO A 671 -12.24 -25.34 -4.83
CA PRO A 671 -12.63 -25.37 -3.42
C PRO A 671 -11.88 -24.34 -2.59
N TRP A 672 -10.56 -24.20 -2.79
CA TRP A 672 -9.75 -23.20 -2.09
C TRP A 672 -10.23 -21.77 -2.33
N HIS A 673 -10.49 -21.37 -3.58
CA HIS A 673 -11.08 -20.06 -3.90
C HIS A 673 -12.38 -19.81 -3.14
N LYS A 674 -13.29 -20.79 -3.15
CA LYS A 674 -14.58 -20.70 -2.44
C LYS A 674 -14.40 -20.55 -0.94
N ARG A 675 -13.48 -21.33 -0.33
CA ARG A 675 -13.17 -21.26 1.11
C ARG A 675 -12.67 -19.85 1.50
N ARG A 676 -11.67 -19.32 0.79
CA ARG A 676 -11.11 -17.98 1.06
C ARG A 676 -12.13 -16.87 0.85
N GLN A 677 -12.93 -16.96 -0.20
CA GLN A 677 -14.01 -16.01 -0.46
C GLN A 677 -15.09 -16.05 0.63
N ALA A 678 -15.49 -17.24 1.07
CA ALA A 678 -16.47 -17.40 2.15
C ALA A 678 -15.94 -16.86 3.48
N GLU A 679 -14.68 -17.16 3.80
CA GLU A 679 -13.99 -16.61 4.97
C GLU A 679 -13.98 -15.09 4.96
N CYS A 680 -13.49 -14.48 3.87
CA CYS A 680 -13.43 -13.03 3.73
C CYS A 680 -14.81 -12.37 3.85
N LYS A 681 -15.87 -13.00 3.31
CA LYS A 681 -17.24 -12.49 3.47
C LYS A 681 -17.71 -12.55 4.93
N ARG A 682 -17.35 -13.61 5.65
CA ARG A 682 -17.76 -13.82 7.04
C ARG A 682 -17.03 -12.89 8.01
N THR A 683 -15.72 -12.70 7.84
CA THR A 683 -14.85 -11.99 8.80
C THR A 683 -14.49 -10.57 8.36
N GLY A 684 -14.60 -10.26 7.07
CA GLY A 684 -14.08 -9.02 6.49
C GLY A 684 -12.57 -9.04 6.22
N GLU A 685 -11.90 -10.15 6.53
CA GLU A 685 -10.44 -10.26 6.44
C GLU A 685 -9.97 -11.65 5.98
N VAL A 686 -8.74 -11.69 5.46
CA VAL A 686 -7.99 -12.91 5.13
C VAL A 686 -6.57 -12.79 5.65
N VAL A 687 -5.91 -13.93 5.87
CA VAL A 687 -4.59 -13.99 6.51
C VAL A 687 -3.60 -14.78 5.64
N SER A 688 -2.38 -14.29 5.50
CA SER A 688 -1.28 -15.01 4.84
C SER A 688 -0.71 -16.12 5.73
N CYS A 689 0.12 -17.00 5.15
CA CYS A 689 0.81 -18.05 5.90
C CYS A 689 1.67 -17.51 7.06
N VAL A 690 2.27 -16.34 6.89
CA VAL A 690 3.06 -15.65 7.94
C VAL A 690 2.23 -14.84 8.94
N GLY A 691 0.90 -14.81 8.77
CA GLY A 691 -0.02 -14.16 9.70
C GLY A 691 -0.41 -12.73 9.35
N ARG A 692 0.04 -12.18 8.21
CA ARG A 692 -0.35 -10.84 7.76
C ARG A 692 -1.82 -10.81 7.41
N LYS A 693 -2.55 -9.80 7.91
CA LYS A 693 -3.97 -9.61 7.61
C LYS A 693 -4.17 -8.71 6.38
N ARG A 694 -5.22 -9.00 5.63
CA ARG A 694 -5.75 -8.17 4.55
C ARG A 694 -7.26 -8.03 4.71
N ARG A 695 -7.75 -6.80 4.66
CA ARG A 695 -9.14 -6.35 4.83
C ARG A 695 -9.63 -5.63 3.58
N PRO A 696 -10.16 -6.33 2.57
CA PRO A 696 -10.61 -5.70 1.33
C PRO A 696 -11.74 -4.70 1.59
N ALA A 697 -11.44 -3.39 1.49
CA ALA A 697 -12.35 -2.29 1.85
C ALA A 697 -13.72 -2.30 1.14
N LYS A 698 -13.84 -3.02 0.03
CA LYS A 698 -15.07 -3.11 -0.81
C LYS A 698 -15.76 -4.47 -0.74
N ILE A 699 -15.39 -5.34 0.20
CA ILE A 699 -15.99 -6.68 0.35
C ILE A 699 -17.49 -6.65 0.64
N TYR A 700 -17.99 -5.56 1.23
CA TYR A 700 -19.42 -5.35 1.51
C TYR A 700 -20.06 -4.30 0.60
N SER A 701 -19.44 -3.97 -0.54
CA SER A 701 -20.01 -3.00 -1.47
C SER A 701 -21.30 -3.54 -2.08
N PRO A 702 -22.38 -2.74 -2.17
CA PRO A 702 -23.60 -3.13 -2.90
C PRO A 702 -23.34 -3.21 -4.42
N ASN A 703 -22.23 -2.65 -4.91
CA ASN A 703 -21.81 -2.80 -6.29
C ASN A 703 -21.13 -4.17 -6.47
N ARG A 704 -21.80 -5.07 -7.20
CA ARG A 704 -21.30 -6.42 -7.49
C ARG A 704 -19.91 -6.43 -8.14
N ALA A 705 -19.56 -5.44 -8.94
CA ALA A 705 -18.23 -5.36 -9.56
C ALA A 705 -17.14 -5.04 -8.52
N GLU A 706 -17.42 -4.14 -7.57
CA GLU A 706 -16.52 -3.81 -6.48
C GLU A 706 -16.37 -4.98 -5.50
N GLU A 707 -17.47 -5.64 -5.12
CA GLU A 707 -17.47 -6.85 -4.29
C GLU A 707 -16.67 -7.96 -4.97
N SER A 708 -16.92 -8.22 -6.25
CA SER A 708 -16.20 -9.24 -7.03
C SER A 708 -14.70 -8.96 -7.08
N ARG A 709 -14.29 -7.69 -7.21
CA ARG A 709 -12.87 -7.30 -7.14
C ARG A 709 -12.29 -7.56 -5.74
N ALA A 710 -13.01 -7.22 -4.68
CA ALA A 710 -12.58 -7.49 -3.31
C ALA A 710 -12.42 -9.00 -3.03
N LEU A 711 -13.32 -9.84 -3.56
CA LEU A 711 -13.23 -11.29 -3.45
C LEU A 711 -12.01 -11.87 -4.17
N ARG A 712 -11.63 -11.32 -5.34
CA ARG A 712 -10.37 -11.69 -6.00
C ARG A 712 -9.15 -11.29 -5.18
N GLN A 713 -9.18 -10.10 -4.58
CA GLN A 713 -8.11 -9.66 -3.68
C GLN A 713 -7.97 -10.57 -2.46
N ALA A 714 -9.08 -11.10 -1.94
CA ALA A 714 -9.07 -12.01 -0.80
C ALA A 714 -8.35 -13.34 -1.08
N VAL A 715 -8.37 -13.82 -2.32
CA VAL A 715 -7.63 -15.03 -2.73
C VAL A 715 -6.17 -14.71 -3.02
N ASN A 716 -5.91 -13.61 -3.73
CA ASN A 716 -4.57 -13.28 -4.24
C ASN A 716 -3.64 -12.68 -3.17
N SER A 717 -4.13 -11.72 -2.38
CA SER A 717 -3.27 -10.93 -1.48
C SER A 717 -2.52 -11.76 -0.43
N PRO A 718 -3.12 -12.79 0.20
CA PRO A 718 -2.42 -13.67 1.15
C PRO A 718 -1.19 -14.35 0.53
N ILE A 719 -1.29 -14.75 -0.73
CA ILE A 719 -0.20 -15.43 -1.46
C ILE A 719 0.89 -14.43 -1.86
N GLN A 720 0.50 -13.29 -2.46
CA GLN A 720 1.47 -12.28 -2.93
C GLN A 720 2.19 -11.58 -1.78
N GLY A 721 1.44 -11.18 -0.74
CA GLY A 721 1.99 -10.58 0.46
C GLY A 721 2.83 -11.58 1.24
N GLY A 722 2.34 -12.82 1.41
CA GLY A 722 3.08 -13.89 2.07
C GLY A 722 4.40 -14.23 1.38
N GLY A 723 4.43 -14.27 0.05
CA GLY A 723 5.67 -14.46 -0.72
C GLY A 723 6.67 -13.33 -0.47
N SER A 724 6.23 -12.07 -0.56
CA SER A 724 7.08 -10.91 -0.28
C SER A 724 7.61 -10.91 1.17
N ASP A 725 6.78 -11.29 2.14
CA ASP A 725 7.17 -11.38 3.55
C ASP A 725 8.22 -12.49 3.77
N ILE A 726 8.05 -13.65 3.13
CA ILE A 726 9.00 -14.78 3.20
C ILE A 726 10.35 -14.39 2.61
N THR A 727 10.37 -13.74 1.43
CA THR A 727 11.62 -13.30 0.84
C THR A 727 12.32 -12.31 1.74
N LEU A 728 11.59 -11.28 2.20
CA LEU A 728 12.14 -10.27 3.10
C LEU A 728 12.68 -10.89 4.40
N PHE A 729 11.96 -11.83 4.99
CA PHE A 729 12.40 -12.59 6.17
C PHE A 729 13.67 -13.40 5.89
N ALA A 730 13.79 -14.07 4.74
CA ALA A 730 15.02 -14.78 4.38
C ALA A 730 16.23 -13.83 4.33
N GLY A 731 16.04 -12.62 3.78
CA GLY A 731 17.08 -11.58 3.79
C GLY A 731 17.46 -11.12 5.19
N THR A 732 16.51 -11.02 6.14
CA THR A 732 16.84 -10.60 7.52
C THR A 732 17.60 -11.66 8.30
N LEU A 733 17.49 -12.93 7.93
CA LEU A 733 18.26 -14.02 8.55
C LEU A 733 19.75 -13.99 8.17
N MET A 734 20.12 -13.27 7.10
CA MET A 734 21.52 -13.07 6.72
C MET A 734 22.22 -11.97 7.52
N MET A 735 21.50 -11.21 8.35
CA MET A 735 22.09 -10.15 9.17
C MET A 735 22.73 -10.70 10.47
N PRO A 736 23.82 -10.07 10.97
CA PRO A 736 24.56 -8.96 10.35
C PRO A 736 25.42 -9.44 9.17
N PHE A 737 25.62 -8.55 8.19
CA PHE A 737 26.49 -8.82 7.04
C PHE A 737 27.95 -8.53 7.39
N ASP A 738 28.87 -9.33 6.83
CA ASP A 738 30.28 -8.94 6.78
C ASP A 738 30.47 -7.93 5.65
N THR A 739 30.49 -6.64 6.00
CA THR A 739 30.54 -5.53 5.05
C THR A 739 31.83 -5.50 4.23
N GLU A 740 32.87 -6.20 4.65
CA GLU A 740 34.11 -6.35 3.89
C GLU A 740 33.96 -7.38 2.77
N GLU A 741 32.96 -8.27 2.81
CA GLU A 741 32.83 -9.39 1.87
C GLU A 741 31.52 -9.39 1.07
N ILE A 742 30.42 -8.92 1.68
CA ILE A 742 29.08 -8.94 1.08
C ILE A 742 28.28 -7.71 1.48
N LEU A 743 27.58 -7.12 0.51
CA LEU A 743 26.73 -5.96 0.71
C LEU A 743 25.37 -6.17 0.03
N PRO A 744 24.24 -6.10 0.76
CA PRO A 744 22.93 -6.05 0.12
C PRO A 744 22.75 -4.70 -0.57
N VAL A 745 22.41 -4.70 -1.86
CA VAL A 745 22.31 -3.48 -2.69
C VAL A 745 20.92 -3.28 -3.31
N GLY A 746 20.05 -4.29 -3.24
CA GLY A 746 18.69 -4.17 -3.74
C GLY A 746 17.76 -5.29 -3.31
N PHE A 747 16.47 -4.97 -3.33
CA PHE A 747 15.35 -5.89 -3.16
C PHE A 747 14.33 -5.66 -4.28
N VAL A 748 14.03 -6.70 -5.06
CA VAL A 748 13.18 -6.61 -6.26
C VAL A 748 12.19 -7.77 -6.29
N HIS A 749 10.95 -7.48 -5.90
CA HIS A 749 9.87 -8.47 -5.80
C HIS A 749 10.22 -9.64 -4.85
N ASP A 750 10.60 -10.77 -5.41
CA ASP A 750 10.98 -12.03 -4.79
C ASP A 750 12.50 -12.28 -4.81
N ALA A 751 13.28 -11.30 -5.26
CA ALA A 751 14.73 -11.38 -5.38
C ALA A 751 15.49 -10.37 -4.50
N PHE A 752 16.65 -10.78 -4.00
CA PHE A 752 17.66 -9.91 -3.40
C PHE A 752 18.88 -9.77 -4.31
N LEU A 753 19.49 -8.59 -4.28
CA LEU A 753 20.69 -8.25 -5.03
C LEU A 753 21.82 -7.95 -4.03
N PHE A 754 22.99 -8.52 -4.28
CA PHE A 754 24.19 -8.36 -3.49
C PHE A 754 25.38 -7.97 -4.36
N GLU A 755 26.27 -7.16 -3.81
CA GLU A 755 27.66 -7.12 -4.24
C GLU A 755 28.46 -8.05 -3.33
N VAL A 756 29.30 -8.90 -3.91
CA VAL A 756 30.14 -9.86 -3.16
C VAL A 756 31.58 -9.76 -3.64
N ARG A 757 32.56 -9.80 -2.74
CA ARG A 757 33.97 -9.88 -3.14
C ARG A 757 34.23 -11.10 -4.02
N LEU A 758 34.98 -10.91 -5.10
CA LEU A 758 35.22 -11.97 -6.09
C LEU A 758 35.90 -13.20 -5.48
N ASP A 759 36.83 -13.01 -4.54
CA ASP A 759 37.54 -14.09 -3.84
C ASP A 759 36.65 -14.85 -2.82
N ARG A 760 35.43 -14.37 -2.57
CA ARG A 760 34.45 -14.97 -1.65
C ARG A 760 33.13 -15.35 -2.33
N MET A 761 33.08 -15.27 -3.66
CA MET A 761 31.86 -15.49 -4.44
C MET A 761 31.25 -16.88 -4.20
N ASP A 762 32.05 -17.95 -4.33
CA ASP A 762 31.55 -19.33 -4.17
C ASP A 762 31.02 -19.59 -2.76
N PHE A 763 31.73 -19.08 -1.74
CA PHE A 763 31.31 -19.19 -0.34
C PHE A 763 29.94 -18.53 -0.12
N TRP A 764 29.76 -17.31 -0.61
CA TRP A 764 28.51 -16.57 -0.43
C TRP A 764 27.39 -17.11 -1.32
N HIS A 765 27.69 -17.60 -2.52
CA HIS A 765 26.73 -18.31 -3.36
C HIS A 765 26.07 -19.46 -2.59
N ASP A 766 26.87 -20.37 -2.04
CA ASP A 766 26.36 -21.54 -1.34
C ASP A 766 25.63 -21.15 -0.06
N ARG A 767 26.18 -20.19 0.70
CA ARG A 767 25.59 -19.73 1.96
C ARG A 767 24.24 -19.06 1.76
N ILE A 768 24.09 -18.25 0.71
CA ILE A 768 22.83 -17.58 0.38
C ILE A 768 21.78 -18.60 -0.05
N LYS A 769 22.17 -19.56 -0.90
CA LYS A 769 21.27 -20.63 -1.33
C LYS A 769 20.78 -21.46 -0.15
N GLU A 770 21.68 -21.88 0.72
CA GLU A 770 21.36 -22.61 1.96
C GLU A 770 20.37 -21.82 2.84
N ASN A 771 20.62 -20.52 3.05
CA ASN A 771 19.75 -19.67 3.87
C ASN A 771 18.34 -19.54 3.29
N PHE A 772 18.21 -19.30 1.98
CA PHE A 772 16.90 -19.13 1.34
C PHE A 772 16.11 -20.44 1.28
N GLU A 773 16.74 -21.56 0.93
CA GLU A 773 16.06 -22.86 0.89
C GLU A 773 15.75 -23.40 2.30
N GLY A 774 16.57 -23.03 3.29
CA GLY A 774 16.41 -23.34 4.72
C GLY A 774 15.38 -22.48 5.48
N VAL A 775 14.77 -21.46 4.85
CA VAL A 775 13.93 -20.45 5.51
C VAL A 775 12.71 -21.03 6.24
N ARG A 776 12.23 -22.23 5.84
CA ARG A 776 11.01 -22.86 6.38
C ARG A 776 11.08 -23.13 7.88
N ALA A 777 12.24 -23.56 8.41
CA ALA A 777 12.37 -23.84 9.83
C ALA A 777 12.29 -22.55 10.68
N PRO A 778 13.04 -21.48 10.37
CA PRO A 778 12.87 -20.18 11.03
C PRO A 778 11.46 -19.58 10.90
N LEU A 779 10.77 -19.78 9.76
CA LEU A 779 9.39 -19.34 9.57
C LEU A 779 8.43 -20.03 10.55
N LYS A 780 8.57 -21.34 10.73
CA LYS A 780 7.77 -22.12 11.67
C LYS A 780 8.03 -21.69 13.12
N ASP A 781 9.29 -21.57 13.50
CA ASP A 781 9.70 -21.20 14.86
C ASP A 781 9.29 -19.76 15.22
N LYS A 782 9.70 -18.78 14.39
CA LYS A 782 9.54 -17.36 14.72
C LYS A 782 8.17 -16.78 14.35
N LEU A 783 7.54 -17.27 13.28
CA LEU A 783 6.30 -16.71 12.73
C LEU A 783 5.11 -17.67 12.78
N LEU A 784 5.29 -18.91 13.27
CA LEU A 784 4.24 -19.94 13.28
C LEU A 784 3.70 -20.23 11.86
N ALA A 785 4.56 -20.10 10.85
CA ALA A 785 4.23 -20.36 9.46
C ALA A 785 4.75 -21.75 9.08
N ASP A 786 3.86 -22.75 9.07
CA ASP A 786 4.18 -24.11 8.69
C ASP A 786 3.90 -24.29 7.20
N ILE A 787 4.96 -24.30 6.37
CA ILE A 787 4.88 -24.42 4.92
C ILE A 787 5.43 -25.79 4.55
N GLY A 788 4.58 -26.68 4.04
CA GLY A 788 4.93 -28.06 3.72
C GLY A 788 5.72 -28.17 2.43
N VAL A 789 5.36 -27.37 1.42
CA VAL A 789 6.02 -27.39 0.10
C VAL A 789 7.49 -26.93 0.21
N PRO A 790 8.44 -27.57 -0.51
CA PRO A 790 9.82 -27.09 -0.61
C PRO A 790 9.87 -25.70 -1.27
N LEU A 791 10.69 -24.81 -0.72
CA LEU A 791 11.00 -23.51 -1.31
C LEU A 791 12.41 -23.58 -1.90
N THR A 792 12.52 -23.40 -3.21
CA THR A 792 13.80 -23.45 -3.94
C THR A 792 14.22 -22.05 -4.33
N ALA A 793 15.53 -21.80 -4.37
CA ALA A 793 16.09 -20.50 -4.75
C ALA A 793 17.15 -20.66 -5.84
N ASP A 794 17.05 -19.81 -6.85
CA ASP A 794 18.02 -19.72 -7.94
C ASP A 794 19.00 -18.59 -7.62
N VAL A 795 20.30 -18.90 -7.66
CA VAL A 795 21.37 -17.93 -7.43
C VAL A 795 22.10 -17.69 -8.74
N GLU A 796 22.10 -16.44 -9.19
CA GLU A 796 22.75 -15.99 -10.42
C GLU A 796 23.93 -15.08 -10.06
N VAL A 797 25.06 -15.26 -10.74
CA VAL A 797 26.30 -14.49 -10.53
C VAL A 797 26.76 -13.89 -11.85
N GLY A 798 27.27 -12.66 -11.82
CA GLY A 798 27.87 -12.02 -12.98
C GLY A 798 28.46 -10.65 -12.67
N ASP A 799 28.95 -9.96 -13.70
CA ASP A 799 29.55 -8.62 -13.55
C ASP A 799 28.50 -7.50 -13.46
N SER A 800 27.24 -7.80 -13.76
CA SER A 800 26.12 -6.85 -13.75
C SER A 800 24.79 -7.54 -13.54
N TRP A 801 23.76 -6.76 -13.24
CA TRP A 801 22.40 -7.25 -13.01
C TRP A 801 21.70 -7.81 -14.27
N ALA A 802 22.28 -7.69 -15.46
CA ALA A 802 21.73 -8.39 -16.63
C ALA A 802 21.84 -9.91 -16.51
N PHE A 803 22.90 -10.40 -15.83
CA PHE A 803 23.39 -11.79 -15.84
C PHE A 803 23.59 -12.35 -17.27
N ALA A 804 24.47 -13.33 -17.43
CA ALA A 804 24.87 -13.85 -18.75
C ALA A 804 23.91 -14.94 -19.25
#